data_AF-Q55BI4-F1
#
_entry.id   AF-Q55BI4-F1
#
_cell.length_a   1.000
_cell.length_b   1.000
_cell.length_c   1.000
_cell.angle_alpha   90.00
_cell.angle_beta   90.00
_cell.angle_gamma   90.00
#
_symmetry.space_group_name_H-M   'P 1'
#
loop_
_entity.id
_entity.type
_entity.pdbx_description
1 polymer ?
#
loop_
_entity_poly.entity_id
_entity_poly.type
_entity_poly.pdbx_seq_one_letter_code
_entity_poly.pdbx_strand_id
1 'polypeptide(L)'
;MNYPHNTDNNDIILLLIDCISYKDISRQSIDRIKQFVENENDFKKLVNNLNIGLDYISQQQQPTATTIITNNGDFKSQLYSIMSDIFQTVYIKNKDIIEFNNFISICFTPSLLTSLLTPIISHNITSFLQIFKIILNCKIKHLNVFTVENINDIQYFYRSLKNIATRYPKIINRNSNILNEELLTKPISMLLVKIIIDDLSTLPITMEPKQYDEIVYQYTKTIQLFWNSNQLSSIQVSMEHMFKKLMMSSSSSSSSSSNSSSSSSNNEIITPSISNVLNQSPIELIPLFINIIDNGSVSDIDLLETITKLTQWPLTPTNSKWILETFNSLIRSKKTTLLASIVVESALSVIKQMFVLPLLSSSFEILQKMLLGYQHSPDTFHSIIDLFPIVIELLLMFHNKINAIQHQPNGVDDGDGDDAIKRIEFINQNTQQTVYKLINECNKNRKELLLISIKNTSQPSKYRNTILITLIKFCQLSYTLMFHHTGYPELYAPLLESLNKCNHLLPSIPSEFQMKRLLQDNEWQSLDSMVFENIKLNRVLTDRSGLINLGNTCYMNSFLQSLYMTIPFRNYLLFKIDQNLIKFINNNNNNNNNNTNNNDNNNDEEIFKIYSKEILKRPQLLKQIQLLFGNLRLSIKESISPNLFLQSLPIEFQTGQQHDSFEFGKSLLDHLDLIFKQQIKNEQQQQQQQQQQQQLNLKNSNNASNSTNIVTEISNQFGGKLSQITTCRKCSSESIKVEEFLELSLPFHDHRKQQYQLEEMINGYLSNEELIGDNRYHCSKCNSLQDADKIIEINETPNHLIIGLNRFHFSRETKSIEKLLNHVDYPLNLNLPFIQNHQKDRNNDEIKNENENEIKNENENENEKEDFKKIKINENDDDDDDDDGDENSKEKKKKSIIKLSNYSLYSVIIHSGRSPTHGHYYNYSCTSSNNSNGKPVDWCLFNDSMVKITDVQTFKNINKQFYTDVPYILFYVKNPSLPSSPIDNTIDTTNNDDVSPWIKQSIIKENQNLLSKFNNTKNKNSNILEQFHTSGYFKKK
;
A
#
# COMPACT_ATOMS: atom_id res chain seq x y z
N MET A 1 -79.47 -1.87 26.46
CA MET A 1 -80.81 -1.37 26.12
C MET A 1 -80.86 -1.10 24.62
N ASN A 2 -81.90 -1.60 23.94
CA ASN A 2 -82.31 -1.42 22.53
C ASN A 2 -81.28 -1.70 21.42
N TYR A 3 -81.16 -2.97 20.98
CA TYR A 3 -80.58 -3.32 19.66
C TYR A 3 -81.59 -4.14 18.83
N PRO A 4 -81.66 -3.94 17.48
CA PRO A 4 -82.71 -4.47 16.62
C PRO A 4 -82.58 -5.98 16.41
N HIS A 5 -83.72 -6.61 16.10
CA HIS A 5 -83.92 -8.04 15.92
C HIS A 5 -82.93 -8.72 14.95
N ASN A 6 -81.98 -9.48 15.52
CA ASN A 6 -81.40 -10.67 14.90
C ASN A 6 -80.91 -11.62 16.02
N THR A 7 -81.68 -12.68 16.28
CA THR A 7 -81.75 -13.37 17.58
C THR A 7 -80.56 -14.26 17.94
N ASP A 8 -79.66 -14.61 17.00
CA ASP A 8 -78.48 -15.44 17.32
C ASP A 8 -77.21 -14.63 17.67
N ASN A 9 -77.07 -13.41 17.12
CA ASN A 9 -75.86 -12.60 17.31
C ASN A 9 -75.82 -11.88 18.66
N ASN A 10 -76.99 -11.50 19.20
CA ASN A 10 -77.08 -10.81 20.49
C ASN A 10 -76.77 -11.73 21.69
N ASP A 11 -77.07 -13.03 21.59
CA ASP A 11 -76.77 -14.01 22.63
C ASP A 11 -75.25 -14.21 22.79
N ILE A 12 -74.50 -14.21 21.69
CA ILE A 12 -73.03 -14.38 21.73
C ILE A 12 -72.35 -13.12 22.27
N ILE A 13 -72.89 -11.94 21.96
CA ILE A 13 -72.45 -10.66 22.54
C ILE A 13 -72.71 -10.65 24.06
N LEU A 14 -73.88 -11.10 24.51
CA LEU A 14 -74.19 -11.26 25.93
C LEU A 14 -73.27 -12.27 26.61
N LEU A 15 -72.96 -13.40 25.96
CA LEU A 15 -72.04 -14.41 26.48
C LEU A 15 -70.59 -13.90 26.57
N LEU A 16 -70.13 -13.08 25.62
CA LEU A 16 -68.82 -12.43 25.66
C LEU A 16 -68.75 -11.34 26.74
N ILE A 17 -69.81 -10.54 26.89
CA ILE A 17 -69.95 -9.56 27.96
C ILE A 17 -70.00 -10.26 29.32
N ASP A 18 -70.70 -11.39 29.44
CA ASP A 18 -70.76 -12.20 30.64
C ASP A 18 -69.40 -12.86 30.94
N CYS A 19 -68.63 -13.27 29.91
CA CYS A 19 -67.24 -13.75 30.03
C CYS A 19 -66.33 -12.67 30.60
N ILE A 20 -66.47 -11.44 30.10
CA ILE A 20 -65.66 -10.28 30.52
C ILE A 20 -66.14 -9.74 31.89
N SER A 21 -67.42 -9.91 32.22
CA SER A 21 -68.05 -9.48 33.48
C SER A 21 -68.00 -10.54 34.59
N TYR A 22 -67.20 -11.61 34.42
CA TYR A 22 -67.00 -12.68 35.40
C TYR A 22 -68.27 -13.41 35.86
N LYS A 23 -69.27 -13.58 34.97
CA LYS A 23 -70.45 -14.41 35.28
C LYS A 23 -70.20 -15.88 34.94
N ASP A 24 -70.91 -16.78 35.63
CA ASP A 24 -70.85 -18.22 35.36
C ASP A 24 -71.41 -18.53 33.96
N ILE A 25 -70.60 -19.17 33.12
CA ILE A 25 -70.91 -19.46 31.72
C ILE A 25 -70.87 -20.96 31.49
N SER A 26 -71.91 -21.49 30.84
CA SER A 26 -72.01 -22.92 30.60
C SER A 26 -70.94 -23.41 29.60
N ARG A 27 -70.55 -24.68 29.69
CA ARG A 27 -69.62 -25.31 28.73
C ARG A 27 -70.13 -25.24 27.28
N GLN A 28 -71.46 -25.34 27.10
CA GLN A 28 -72.13 -25.14 25.81
C GLN A 28 -71.97 -23.71 25.27
N SER A 29 -71.99 -22.71 26.15
CA SER A 29 -71.77 -21.32 25.79
C SER A 29 -70.33 -21.08 25.32
N ILE A 30 -69.36 -21.78 25.93
CA ILE A 30 -67.94 -21.76 25.52
C ILE A 30 -67.76 -22.39 24.13
N ASP A 31 -68.40 -23.52 23.86
CA ASP A 31 -68.36 -24.17 22.54
C ASP A 31 -69.03 -23.32 21.45
N ARG A 32 -70.11 -22.60 21.80
CA ARG A 32 -70.73 -21.60 20.91
C ARG A 32 -69.81 -20.41 20.61
N ILE A 33 -69.08 -19.91 21.60
CA ILE A 33 -68.05 -18.86 21.39
C ILE A 33 -66.95 -19.38 20.45
N LYS A 34 -66.49 -20.63 20.63
CA LYS A 34 -65.49 -21.25 19.75
C LYS A 34 -66.00 -21.40 18.31
N GLN A 35 -67.23 -21.87 18.10
CA GLN A 35 -67.85 -21.96 16.78
C GLN A 35 -68.05 -20.58 16.12
N PHE A 36 -68.37 -19.56 16.91
CA PHE A 36 -68.53 -18.19 16.40
C PHE A 36 -67.20 -17.57 15.94
N VAL A 37 -66.11 -17.81 16.68
CA VAL A 37 -64.75 -17.37 16.32
C VAL A 37 -64.22 -18.08 15.06
N GLU A 38 -64.84 -19.21 14.65
CA GLU A 38 -64.43 -19.93 13.46
C GLU A 38 -64.89 -19.30 12.13
N ASN A 39 -65.82 -18.34 12.13
CA ASN A 39 -66.41 -17.76 10.92
C ASN A 39 -65.85 -16.36 10.59
N GLU A 40 -65.27 -16.17 9.39
CA GLU A 40 -64.49 -14.98 8.99
C GLU A 40 -65.32 -13.67 8.94
N ASN A 41 -66.59 -13.75 8.53
CA ASN A 41 -67.50 -12.59 8.48
C ASN A 41 -67.96 -12.10 9.86
N ASP A 42 -67.87 -12.96 10.88
CA ASP A 42 -68.30 -12.65 12.25
C ASP A 42 -67.17 -11.98 13.07
N PHE A 43 -65.91 -12.04 12.60
CA PHE A 43 -64.76 -11.39 13.25
C PHE A 43 -64.85 -9.85 13.27
N LYS A 44 -65.25 -9.22 12.16
CA LYS A 44 -65.47 -7.75 12.11
C LYS A 44 -66.58 -7.31 13.06
N LYS A 45 -67.65 -8.11 13.17
CA LYS A 45 -68.73 -7.88 14.13
C LYS A 45 -68.25 -8.10 15.57
N LEU A 46 -67.45 -9.14 15.82
CA LEU A 46 -66.86 -9.44 17.12
C LEU A 46 -66.02 -8.26 17.63
N VAL A 47 -65.13 -7.72 16.79
CA VAL A 47 -64.28 -6.56 17.14
C VAL A 47 -65.13 -5.32 17.44
N ASN A 48 -66.12 -5.00 16.59
CA ASN A 48 -67.02 -3.87 16.84
C ASN A 48 -67.86 -4.02 18.12
N ASN A 49 -68.32 -5.24 18.42
CA ASN A 49 -69.14 -5.51 19.60
C ASN A 49 -68.30 -5.57 20.88
N LEU A 50 -67.05 -6.04 20.81
CA LEU A 50 -66.08 -5.96 21.91
C LEU A 50 -65.75 -4.50 22.24
N ASN A 51 -65.63 -3.62 21.24
CA ASN A 51 -65.45 -2.19 21.47
C ASN A 51 -66.61 -1.57 22.25
N ILE A 52 -67.85 -1.94 21.91
CA ILE A 52 -69.07 -1.48 22.62
C ILE A 52 -69.07 -2.00 24.07
N GLY A 53 -68.68 -3.26 24.28
CA GLY A 53 -68.60 -3.85 25.62
C GLY A 53 -67.49 -3.24 26.49
N LEU A 54 -66.34 -2.94 25.91
CA LEU A 54 -65.20 -2.32 26.60
C LEU A 54 -65.44 -0.83 26.91
N ASP A 55 -66.10 -0.08 26.02
CA ASP A 55 -66.54 1.29 26.28
C ASP A 55 -67.57 1.36 27.42
N TYR A 56 -68.47 0.37 27.49
CA TYR A 56 -69.45 0.27 28.58
C TYR A 56 -68.77 0.02 29.95
N ILE A 57 -67.73 -0.81 30.00
CA ILE A 57 -66.94 -1.07 31.22
C ILE A 57 -66.11 0.15 31.61
N SER A 58 -65.54 0.87 30.64
CA SER A 58 -64.78 2.12 30.81
C SER A 58 -65.63 3.25 31.43
N GLN A 59 -66.90 3.35 31.05
CA GLN A 59 -67.84 4.37 31.54
C GLN A 59 -68.41 4.06 32.94
N GLN A 60 -68.39 2.79 33.37
CA GLN A 60 -68.84 2.37 34.69
C GLN A 60 -67.70 2.52 35.71
N GLN A 61 -67.50 3.74 36.22
CA GLN A 61 -66.63 4.03 37.39
C GLN A 61 -67.18 3.36 38.67
N GLN A 62 -67.09 2.03 38.78
CA GLN A 62 -67.53 1.27 39.96
C GLN A 62 -66.31 0.58 40.62
N PRO A 63 -65.78 1.16 41.72
CA PRO A 63 -64.62 0.63 42.44
C PRO A 63 -65.05 -0.43 43.46
N THR A 64 -65.56 -1.60 43.04
CA THR A 64 -66.14 -2.57 44.01
C THR A 64 -66.02 -4.06 43.69
N ALA A 65 -65.30 -4.49 42.65
CA ALA A 65 -65.26 -5.91 42.25
C ALA A 65 -64.11 -6.76 42.87
N THR A 66 -63.38 -6.25 43.86
CA THR A 66 -62.20 -6.95 44.42
C THR A 66 -62.53 -8.01 45.49
N THR A 67 -63.81 -8.22 45.85
CA THR A 67 -64.17 -8.97 47.07
C THR A 67 -65.09 -10.19 46.89
N ILE A 68 -65.53 -10.56 45.68
CA ILE A 68 -66.62 -11.56 45.52
C ILE A 68 -66.21 -12.93 44.92
N ILE A 69 -65.01 -13.13 44.37
CA ILE A 69 -64.70 -14.40 43.66
C ILE A 69 -63.50 -15.14 44.27
N THR A 70 -63.68 -15.52 45.53
CA THR A 70 -63.00 -16.62 46.21
C THR A 70 -63.89 -17.84 46.11
N ASN A 71 -63.53 -18.87 45.30
CA ASN A 71 -63.74 -20.31 45.62
C ASN A 71 -63.66 -21.31 44.44
N ASN A 72 -63.51 -20.92 43.17
CA ASN A 72 -63.34 -21.91 42.08
C ASN A 72 -62.05 -21.68 41.26
N GLY A 73 -60.96 -22.32 41.67
CA GLY A 73 -59.63 -22.24 41.02
C GLY A 73 -59.59 -22.83 39.61
N ASP A 74 -60.39 -23.87 39.32
CA ASP A 74 -60.43 -24.51 38.00
C ASP A 74 -61.10 -23.63 36.93
N PHE A 75 -62.09 -22.83 37.32
CA PHE A 75 -62.85 -22.00 36.39
C PHE A 75 -62.04 -20.81 35.87
N LYS A 76 -61.19 -20.20 36.72
CA LYS A 76 -60.25 -19.14 36.33
C LYS A 76 -59.21 -19.64 35.32
N SER A 77 -58.64 -20.83 35.57
CA SER A 77 -57.68 -21.47 34.65
C SER A 77 -58.29 -21.73 33.26
N GLN A 78 -59.52 -22.25 33.23
CA GLN A 78 -60.25 -22.48 31.98
C GLN A 78 -60.56 -21.18 31.23
N LEU A 79 -61.03 -20.14 31.93
CA LEU A 79 -61.33 -18.84 31.32
C LEU A 79 -60.09 -18.21 30.66
N TYR A 80 -58.94 -18.23 31.36
CA TYR A 80 -57.69 -17.71 30.80
C TYR A 80 -57.12 -18.57 29.66
N SER A 81 -57.29 -19.90 29.72
CA SER A 81 -56.96 -20.80 28.62
C SER A 81 -57.83 -20.52 27.39
N ILE A 82 -59.12 -20.27 27.58
CA ILE A 82 -60.07 -19.95 26.50
C ILE A 82 -59.72 -18.59 25.88
N MET A 83 -59.41 -17.58 26.69
CA MET A 83 -58.94 -16.30 26.16
C MET A 83 -57.65 -16.47 25.36
N SER A 84 -56.70 -17.26 25.87
CA SER A 84 -55.45 -17.60 25.15
C SER A 84 -55.73 -18.29 23.82
N ASP A 85 -56.62 -19.27 23.79
CA ASP A 85 -57.04 -19.99 22.58
C ASP A 85 -57.72 -19.05 21.57
N ILE A 86 -58.58 -18.13 22.04
CA ILE A 86 -59.24 -17.11 21.21
C ILE A 86 -58.18 -16.17 20.59
N PHE A 87 -57.27 -15.62 21.38
CA PHE A 87 -56.19 -14.76 20.87
C PHE A 87 -55.29 -15.49 19.87
N GLN A 88 -54.97 -16.76 20.12
CA GLN A 88 -54.15 -17.58 19.25
C GLN A 88 -54.87 -17.94 17.93
N THR A 89 -56.17 -18.24 17.99
CA THR A 89 -57.00 -18.52 16.81
C THR A 89 -57.17 -17.28 15.95
N VAL A 90 -57.40 -16.11 16.57
CA VAL A 90 -57.47 -14.81 15.90
C VAL A 90 -56.16 -14.48 15.18
N TYR A 91 -55.01 -14.75 15.81
CA TYR A 91 -53.68 -14.55 15.21
C TYR A 91 -53.41 -15.50 14.03
N ILE A 92 -53.81 -16.77 14.12
CA ILE A 92 -53.56 -17.79 13.08
C ILE A 92 -54.44 -17.56 11.84
N LYS A 93 -55.71 -17.16 12.04
CA LYS A 93 -56.67 -16.96 10.93
C LYS A 93 -56.50 -15.62 10.23
N ASN A 94 -56.31 -14.53 10.98
CA ASN A 94 -56.16 -13.20 10.39
C ASN A 94 -54.68 -12.92 10.10
N LYS A 95 -54.22 -13.44 8.96
CA LYS A 95 -52.97 -12.97 8.32
C LYS A 95 -53.07 -11.50 7.84
N ASP A 96 -54.26 -10.90 7.93
CA ASP A 96 -54.50 -9.51 7.59
C ASP A 96 -54.27 -8.60 8.82
N ILE A 97 -53.32 -7.70 8.63
CA ILE A 97 -52.48 -7.08 9.65
C ILE A 97 -53.14 -5.85 10.25
N ILE A 98 -53.97 -5.19 9.45
CA ILE A 98 -54.62 -3.92 9.78
C ILE A 98 -55.71 -4.14 10.82
N GLU A 99 -56.51 -5.20 10.66
CA GLU A 99 -57.58 -5.53 11.60
C GLU A 99 -57.04 -6.03 12.95
N PHE A 100 -55.94 -6.78 12.93
CA PHE A 100 -55.26 -7.21 14.15
C PHE A 100 -54.62 -6.03 14.90
N ASN A 101 -54.02 -5.06 14.20
CA ASN A 101 -53.48 -3.85 14.84
C ASN A 101 -54.58 -2.97 15.45
N ASN A 102 -55.72 -2.82 14.77
CA ASN A 102 -56.88 -2.13 15.35
C ASN A 102 -57.39 -2.85 16.61
N PHE A 103 -57.48 -4.18 16.58
CA PHE A 103 -57.85 -4.99 17.74
C PHE A 103 -56.87 -4.83 18.91
N ILE A 104 -55.56 -4.87 18.67
CA ILE A 104 -54.53 -4.66 19.71
C ILE A 104 -54.57 -3.23 20.26
N SER A 105 -54.74 -2.21 19.42
CA SER A 105 -54.79 -0.81 19.85
C SER A 105 -55.97 -0.53 20.80
N ILE A 106 -57.08 -1.24 20.59
CA ILE A 106 -58.29 -1.11 21.41
C ILE A 106 -58.20 -1.97 22.69
N CYS A 107 -57.64 -3.18 22.61
CA CYS A 107 -57.51 -4.08 23.75
C CYS A 107 -56.37 -3.73 24.73
N PHE A 108 -55.40 -2.90 24.33
CA PHE A 108 -54.20 -2.61 25.13
C PHE A 108 -54.03 -1.14 25.53
N THR A 109 -55.14 -0.44 25.82
CA THR A 109 -55.07 0.88 26.47
C THR A 109 -54.47 0.74 27.89
N PRO A 110 -53.75 1.76 28.42
CA PRO A 110 -53.14 1.70 29.76
C PRO A 110 -54.13 1.33 30.87
N SER A 111 -55.40 1.73 30.74
CA SER A 111 -56.49 1.40 31.67
C SER A 111 -56.92 -0.07 31.58
N LEU A 112 -57.04 -0.63 30.37
CA LEU A 112 -57.32 -2.06 30.17
C LEU A 112 -56.16 -2.93 30.63
N LEU A 113 -54.92 -2.51 30.34
CA LEU A 113 -53.70 -3.23 30.68
C LEU A 113 -53.66 -3.56 32.17
N THR A 114 -54.05 -2.61 33.02
CA THR A 114 -54.02 -2.77 34.47
C THR A 114 -55.14 -3.71 34.98
N SER A 115 -56.30 -3.68 34.34
CA SER A 115 -57.52 -4.40 34.75
C SER A 115 -57.58 -5.85 34.24
N LEU A 116 -57.07 -6.11 33.03
CA LEU A 116 -57.09 -7.43 32.39
C LEU A 116 -55.87 -8.29 32.72
N LEU A 117 -54.68 -7.70 32.84
CA LEU A 117 -53.46 -8.47 33.03
C LEU A 117 -53.21 -8.88 34.46
N THR A 118 -53.59 -8.07 35.46
CA THR A 118 -53.38 -8.40 36.87
C THR A 118 -53.99 -9.77 37.23
N PRO A 119 -55.22 -10.11 36.78
CA PRO A 119 -55.79 -11.45 36.97
C PRO A 119 -55.11 -12.55 36.14
N ILE A 120 -54.73 -12.30 34.89
CA ILE A 120 -54.03 -13.26 34.00
C ILE A 120 -52.64 -13.62 34.59
N ILE A 121 -51.90 -12.63 35.07
CA ILE A 121 -50.60 -12.77 35.74
C ILE A 121 -50.72 -13.61 37.01
N SER A 122 -51.85 -13.50 37.73
CA SER A 122 -52.06 -14.21 38.99
C SER A 122 -52.41 -15.71 38.84
N HIS A 123 -52.89 -16.14 37.66
CA HIS A 123 -53.44 -17.50 37.48
C HIS A 123 -52.77 -18.32 36.37
N ASN A 124 -52.23 -17.71 35.29
CA ASN A 124 -51.56 -18.45 34.23
C ASN A 124 -50.48 -17.60 33.54
N ILE A 125 -49.31 -17.56 34.17
CA ILE A 125 -48.13 -16.81 33.68
C ILE A 125 -47.64 -17.32 32.31
N THR A 126 -47.90 -18.57 31.96
CA THR A 126 -47.54 -19.18 30.67
C THR A 126 -48.41 -18.63 29.54
N SER A 127 -49.72 -18.53 29.75
CA SER A 127 -50.63 -17.89 28.79
C SER A 127 -50.36 -16.39 28.67
N PHE A 128 -50.03 -15.70 29.77
CA PHE A 128 -49.55 -14.31 29.70
C PHE A 128 -48.31 -14.18 28.80
N LEU A 129 -47.31 -15.04 29.00
CA LEU A 129 -46.08 -15.07 28.21
C LEU A 129 -46.31 -15.37 26.73
N GLN A 130 -47.23 -16.28 26.41
CA GLN A 130 -47.59 -16.62 25.04
C GLN A 130 -48.32 -15.47 24.34
N ILE A 131 -49.32 -14.87 25.00
CA ILE A 131 -50.03 -13.68 24.52
C ILE A 131 -49.04 -12.52 24.34
N PHE A 132 -48.15 -12.32 25.31
CA PHE A 132 -47.11 -11.30 25.26
C PHE A 132 -46.15 -11.52 24.08
N LYS A 133 -45.69 -12.74 23.86
CA LYS A 133 -44.85 -13.11 22.70
C LYS A 133 -45.58 -12.86 21.38
N ILE A 134 -46.88 -13.11 21.31
CA ILE A 134 -47.70 -12.82 20.12
C ILE A 134 -47.82 -11.30 19.89
N ILE A 135 -48.16 -10.52 20.92
CA ILE A 135 -48.26 -9.05 20.83
C ILE A 135 -46.93 -8.43 20.41
N LEU A 136 -45.83 -8.86 21.04
CA LEU A 136 -44.50 -8.39 20.71
C LEU A 136 -44.16 -8.76 19.27
N ASN A 137 -44.37 -10.02 18.86
CA ASN A 137 -44.12 -10.46 17.48
C ASN A 137 -44.98 -9.70 16.45
N CYS A 138 -46.23 -9.37 16.76
CA CYS A 138 -47.11 -8.62 15.87
C CYS A 138 -46.70 -7.15 15.77
N LYS A 139 -46.38 -6.50 16.90
CA LYS A 139 -45.83 -5.13 16.89
C LYS A 139 -44.48 -5.13 16.14
N ILE A 140 -43.56 -6.02 16.48
CA ILE A 140 -42.21 -6.12 15.88
C ILE A 140 -42.25 -6.41 14.37
N LYS A 141 -43.03 -7.38 13.91
CA LYS A 141 -43.08 -7.76 12.47
C LYS A 141 -43.74 -6.69 11.58
N HIS A 142 -44.45 -5.71 12.15
CA HIS A 142 -45.14 -4.65 11.41
C HIS A 142 -44.62 -3.24 11.65
N LEU A 143 -43.56 -3.09 12.44
CA LEU A 143 -42.85 -1.82 12.58
C LEU A 143 -41.95 -1.58 11.36
N ASN A 144 -42.52 -1.42 10.17
CA ASN A 144 -41.78 -0.91 9.02
C ASN A 144 -41.32 0.55 9.24
N VAL A 145 -41.87 1.24 10.26
CA VAL A 145 -41.44 2.56 10.74
C VAL A 145 -41.74 2.62 12.25
N PHE A 146 -40.73 2.69 13.12
CA PHE A 146 -40.96 3.01 14.54
C PHE A 146 -41.25 4.50 14.66
N THR A 147 -42.51 4.83 14.96
CA THR A 147 -42.88 6.17 15.44
C THR A 147 -42.38 6.34 16.88
N VAL A 148 -42.15 7.58 17.30
CA VAL A 148 -41.79 7.94 18.70
C VAL A 148 -42.80 7.35 19.69
N GLU A 149 -44.08 7.29 19.30
CA GLU A 149 -45.17 6.67 20.07
C GLU A 149 -44.92 5.17 20.30
N ASN A 150 -44.49 4.42 19.28
CA ASN A 150 -44.21 2.99 19.41
C ASN A 150 -43.00 2.72 20.33
N ILE A 151 -42.00 3.59 20.37
CA ILE A 151 -40.85 3.46 21.28
C ILE A 151 -41.26 3.79 22.71
N ASN A 152 -42.04 4.85 22.91
CA ASN A 152 -42.59 5.21 24.22
C ASN A 152 -43.47 4.10 24.79
N ASP A 153 -44.29 3.48 23.93
CA ASP A 153 -45.05 2.28 24.24
C ASP A 153 -44.12 1.18 24.74
N ILE A 154 -43.09 0.79 23.97
CA ILE A 154 -42.15 -0.27 24.36
C ILE A 154 -41.46 0.05 25.70
N GLN A 155 -41.02 1.29 25.90
CA GLN A 155 -40.44 1.74 27.17
C GLN A 155 -41.44 1.64 28.33
N TYR A 156 -42.69 2.06 28.11
CA TYR A 156 -43.77 1.98 29.09
C TYR A 156 -44.12 0.52 29.42
N PHE A 157 -44.22 -0.34 28.41
CA PHE A 157 -44.46 -1.78 28.55
C PHE A 157 -43.32 -2.45 29.31
N TYR A 158 -42.06 -2.14 29.00
CA TYR A 158 -40.92 -2.66 29.74
C TYR A 158 -40.89 -2.19 31.20
N ARG A 159 -41.14 -0.90 31.46
CA ARG A 159 -41.26 -0.37 32.83
C ARG A 159 -42.41 -1.05 33.58
N SER A 160 -43.52 -1.31 32.91
CA SER A 160 -44.68 -2.03 33.47
C SER A 160 -44.34 -3.48 33.80
N LEU A 161 -43.67 -4.21 32.90
CA LEU A 161 -43.17 -5.56 33.15
C LEU A 161 -42.19 -5.61 34.31
N LYS A 162 -41.24 -4.67 34.35
CA LYS A 162 -40.29 -4.55 35.46
C LYS A 162 -41.01 -4.26 36.77
N ASN A 163 -42.00 -3.38 36.76
CA ASN A 163 -42.84 -3.10 37.93
C ASN A 163 -43.65 -4.34 38.35
N ILE A 164 -44.16 -5.13 37.41
CA ILE A 164 -44.86 -6.39 37.71
C ILE A 164 -43.90 -7.41 38.33
N ALA A 165 -42.72 -7.59 37.73
CA ALA A 165 -41.69 -8.51 38.19
C ALA A 165 -41.20 -8.18 39.61
N THR A 166 -40.94 -6.89 39.88
CA THR A 166 -40.51 -6.39 41.18
C THR A 166 -41.61 -6.41 42.25
N ARG A 167 -42.88 -6.24 41.86
CA ARG A 167 -44.02 -6.13 42.78
C ARG A 167 -44.63 -7.48 43.17
N TYR A 168 -44.40 -8.54 42.37
CA TYR A 168 -44.92 -9.88 42.63
C TYR A 168 -43.84 -10.99 42.68
N PRO A 169 -42.75 -10.84 43.47
CA PRO A 169 -41.67 -11.83 43.52
C PRO A 169 -42.15 -13.20 44.07
N LYS A 170 -43.21 -13.21 44.89
CA LYS A 170 -43.79 -14.43 45.47
C LYS A 170 -44.63 -15.27 44.50
N ILE A 171 -45.13 -14.67 43.40
CA ILE A 171 -45.87 -15.40 42.35
C ILE A 171 -44.89 -16.11 41.43
N ILE A 172 -43.78 -15.43 41.13
CA ILE A 172 -42.64 -15.92 40.36
C ILE A 172 -41.97 -17.11 41.06
N ASN A 173 -41.79 -17.04 42.39
CA ASN A 173 -41.19 -18.12 43.19
C ASN A 173 -42.07 -19.37 43.43
N ARG A 174 -43.39 -19.33 43.21
CA ARG A 174 -44.28 -20.49 43.48
C ARG A 174 -44.30 -21.55 42.37
N ASN A 175 -43.87 -21.20 41.16
CA ASN A 175 -43.63 -22.15 40.06
C ASN A 175 -42.11 -22.36 39.92
N SER A 176 -41.54 -23.03 40.93
CA SER A 176 -40.13 -23.01 41.33
C SER A 176 -39.13 -23.71 40.39
N ASN A 177 -39.38 -23.78 39.07
CA ASN A 177 -38.41 -24.32 38.12
C ASN A 177 -38.30 -23.55 36.78
N ILE A 178 -39.12 -22.50 36.52
CA ILE A 178 -39.26 -21.98 35.15
C ILE A 178 -39.20 -20.45 35.03
N LEU A 179 -39.41 -19.68 36.10
CA LEU A 179 -39.53 -18.21 36.00
C LEU A 179 -38.77 -17.54 37.14
N ASN A 180 -37.53 -17.11 36.91
CA ASN A 180 -36.87 -16.04 37.68
C ASN A 180 -37.01 -14.72 36.89
N GLU A 181 -36.77 -13.57 37.54
CA GLU A 181 -36.66 -12.25 36.88
C GLU A 181 -35.77 -12.32 35.61
N GLU A 182 -34.74 -13.18 35.67
CA GLU A 182 -33.81 -13.52 34.59
C GLU A 182 -34.43 -14.25 33.38
N LEU A 183 -35.55 -14.98 33.53
CA LEU A 183 -36.17 -15.78 32.46
C LEU A 183 -37.26 -15.03 31.68
N LEU A 184 -37.82 -13.97 32.25
CA LEU A 184 -38.86 -13.14 31.62
C LEU A 184 -38.25 -11.89 30.99
N THR A 185 -37.55 -11.09 31.78
CA THR A 185 -37.10 -9.76 31.34
C THR A 185 -35.89 -9.82 30.41
N LYS A 186 -34.98 -10.78 30.62
CA LYS A 186 -33.74 -10.93 29.83
C LYS A 186 -34.01 -11.35 28.38
N PRO A 187 -34.82 -12.39 28.06
CA PRO A 187 -35.05 -12.77 26.66
C PRO A 187 -35.81 -11.72 25.87
N ILE A 188 -36.79 -11.07 26.51
CA ILE A 188 -37.59 -10.00 25.90
C ILE A 188 -36.72 -8.77 25.65
N SER A 189 -35.95 -8.32 26.64
CA SER A 189 -35.03 -7.17 26.45
C SER A 189 -33.98 -7.47 25.40
N MET A 190 -33.39 -8.67 25.39
CA MET A 190 -32.43 -9.07 24.35
C MET A 190 -33.05 -9.08 22.94
N LEU A 191 -34.27 -9.61 22.79
CA LEU A 191 -34.98 -9.59 21.51
C LEU A 191 -35.22 -8.15 21.05
N LEU A 192 -35.72 -7.28 21.93
CA LEU A 192 -35.96 -5.87 21.64
C LEU A 192 -34.68 -5.12 21.28
N VAL A 193 -33.57 -5.33 22.00
CA VAL A 193 -32.27 -4.72 21.66
C VAL A 193 -31.82 -5.15 20.26
N LYS A 194 -31.95 -6.43 19.91
CA LYS A 194 -31.59 -6.93 18.57
C LYS A 194 -32.40 -6.25 17.46
N ILE A 195 -33.70 -6.07 17.68
CA ILE A 195 -34.58 -5.39 16.72
C ILE A 195 -34.19 -3.93 16.59
N ILE A 196 -33.97 -3.22 17.70
CA ILE A 196 -33.52 -1.83 17.68
C ILE A 196 -32.18 -1.68 16.93
N ILE A 197 -31.23 -2.60 17.15
CA ILE A 197 -29.95 -2.61 16.42
C ILE A 197 -30.19 -2.84 14.91
N ASP A 198 -31.08 -3.76 14.56
CA ASP A 198 -31.44 -4.06 13.16
C ASP A 198 -32.10 -2.85 12.47
N ASP A 199 -32.99 -2.13 13.16
CA ASP A 199 -33.64 -0.93 12.62
C ASP A 199 -32.67 0.24 12.51
N LEU A 200 -31.83 0.46 13.53
CA LEU A 200 -30.76 1.46 13.47
C LEU A 200 -29.80 1.16 12.32
N SER A 201 -29.54 -0.11 12.01
CA SER A 201 -28.65 -0.48 10.91
C SER A 201 -29.16 -0.06 9.52
N THR A 202 -30.47 0.06 9.36
CA THR A 202 -31.14 0.40 8.10
C THR A 202 -31.70 1.82 8.05
N LEU A 203 -31.66 2.56 9.16
CA LEU A 203 -32.27 3.90 9.29
C LEU A 203 -31.61 4.94 8.38
N PRO A 204 -32.30 5.47 7.35
CA PRO A 204 -31.69 6.35 6.38
C PRO A 204 -31.36 7.72 6.97
N ILE A 205 -30.12 8.17 6.76
CA ILE A 205 -29.62 9.48 7.23
C ILE A 205 -30.23 10.65 6.44
N THR A 206 -31.00 10.36 5.38
CA THR A 206 -31.73 11.34 4.58
C THR A 206 -33.08 11.77 5.17
N MET A 207 -33.50 11.18 6.30
CA MET A 207 -34.71 11.57 7.02
C MET A 207 -34.66 13.02 7.52
N GLU A 208 -35.81 13.59 7.86
CA GLU A 208 -35.88 14.94 8.46
C GLU A 208 -35.06 14.99 9.77
N PRO A 209 -34.21 16.02 9.99
CA PRO A 209 -33.23 15.99 11.08
C PRO A 209 -33.81 15.83 12.47
N LYS A 210 -34.91 16.52 12.79
CA LYS A 210 -35.52 16.42 14.12
C LYS A 210 -36.13 15.04 14.32
N GLN A 211 -36.79 14.50 13.31
CA GLN A 211 -37.39 13.17 13.35
C GLN A 211 -36.31 12.08 13.50
N TYR A 212 -35.24 12.17 12.72
CA TYR A 212 -34.12 11.24 12.80
C TYR A 212 -33.47 11.27 14.19
N ASP A 213 -33.10 12.46 14.67
CA ASP A 213 -32.44 12.61 15.96
C ASP A 213 -33.32 12.12 17.11
N GLU A 214 -34.63 12.39 17.06
CA GLU A 214 -35.58 11.89 18.06
C GLU A 214 -35.66 10.35 18.04
N ILE A 215 -35.77 9.72 16.86
CA ILE A 215 -35.82 8.25 16.74
C ILE A 215 -34.54 7.62 17.29
N VAL A 216 -33.37 8.09 16.84
CA VAL A 216 -32.08 7.54 17.27
C VAL A 216 -31.87 7.77 18.76
N TYR A 217 -32.25 8.94 19.29
CA TYR A 217 -32.15 9.24 20.71
C TYR A 217 -33.04 8.29 21.54
N GLN A 218 -34.30 8.10 21.13
CA GLN A 218 -35.22 7.21 21.84
C GLN A 218 -34.76 5.75 21.79
N TYR A 219 -34.26 5.28 20.65
CA TYR A 219 -33.65 3.95 20.54
C TYR A 219 -32.42 3.77 21.43
N THR A 220 -31.50 4.72 21.37
CA THR A 220 -30.27 4.71 22.17
C THR A 220 -30.60 4.70 23.66
N LYS A 221 -31.56 5.53 24.10
CA LYS A 221 -32.07 5.58 25.48
C LYS A 221 -32.77 4.28 25.88
N THR A 222 -33.50 3.64 24.96
CA THR A 222 -34.16 2.36 25.21
C THR A 222 -33.14 1.24 25.42
N ILE A 223 -32.10 1.18 24.59
CA ILE A 223 -30.96 0.26 24.79
C ILE A 223 -30.27 0.54 26.12
N GLN A 224 -29.99 1.81 26.44
CA GLN A 224 -29.37 2.19 27.71
C GLN A 224 -30.22 1.76 28.92
N LEU A 225 -31.55 1.90 28.87
CA LEU A 225 -32.47 1.39 29.89
C LEU A 225 -32.36 -0.14 30.04
N PHE A 226 -32.23 -0.87 28.94
CA PHE A 226 -32.05 -2.33 28.96
C PHE A 226 -30.65 -2.75 29.43
N TRP A 227 -29.60 -2.01 29.12
CA TRP A 227 -28.25 -2.30 29.57
C TRP A 227 -28.06 -2.00 31.06
N ASN A 228 -28.59 -0.89 31.56
CA ASN A 228 -28.53 -0.51 32.98
C ASN A 228 -29.26 -1.50 33.92
N SER A 229 -30.12 -2.36 33.37
CA SER A 229 -30.97 -3.28 34.13
C SER A 229 -30.58 -4.74 34.01
N ASN A 230 -29.59 -5.07 33.18
CA ASN A 230 -29.15 -6.43 32.96
C ASN A 230 -27.68 -6.65 33.34
N GLN A 231 -27.29 -7.92 33.52
CA GLN A 231 -25.90 -8.31 33.77
C GLN A 231 -25.01 -8.03 32.54
N LEU A 232 -23.70 -7.88 32.77
CA LEU A 232 -22.69 -7.69 31.71
C LEU A 232 -22.82 -8.71 30.56
N SER A 233 -23.22 -9.95 30.89
CA SER A 233 -23.44 -11.05 29.93
C SER A 233 -24.49 -10.76 28.86
N SER A 234 -25.57 -10.04 29.17
CA SER A 234 -26.57 -9.69 28.14
C SER A 234 -26.11 -8.54 27.24
N ILE A 235 -25.35 -7.59 27.80
CA ILE A 235 -24.77 -6.48 27.04
C ILE A 235 -23.79 -7.05 26.01
N GLN A 236 -22.99 -8.05 26.42
CA GLN A 236 -22.12 -8.80 25.51
C GLN A 236 -22.91 -9.39 24.33
N VAL A 237 -24.03 -10.08 24.56
CA VAL A 237 -24.83 -10.66 23.46
C VAL A 237 -25.43 -9.59 22.54
N SER A 238 -25.81 -8.43 23.07
CA SER A 238 -26.26 -7.28 22.27
C SER A 238 -25.12 -6.75 21.37
N MET A 239 -23.92 -6.60 21.92
CA MET A 239 -22.73 -6.15 21.20
C MET A 239 -22.26 -7.17 20.15
N GLU A 240 -22.29 -8.47 20.45
CA GLU A 240 -22.02 -9.55 19.49
C GLU A 240 -22.99 -9.48 18.29
N HIS A 241 -24.27 -9.20 18.53
CA HIS A 241 -25.26 -9.02 17.46
C HIS A 241 -24.96 -7.78 16.61
N MET A 242 -24.56 -6.67 17.23
CA MET A 242 -24.13 -5.45 16.54
C MET A 242 -22.92 -5.71 15.62
N PHE A 243 -21.86 -6.33 16.14
CA PHE A 243 -20.68 -6.67 15.34
C PHE A 243 -20.99 -7.70 14.25
N LYS A 244 -21.87 -8.67 14.52
CA LYS A 244 -22.32 -9.62 13.50
C LYS A 244 -23.04 -8.92 12.35
N LYS A 245 -23.88 -7.94 12.63
CA LYS A 245 -24.51 -7.12 11.57
C LYS A 245 -23.46 -6.37 10.74
N LEU A 246 -22.40 -5.86 11.36
CA LEU A 246 -21.30 -5.20 10.64
C LEU A 246 -20.53 -6.14 9.72
N MET A 247 -20.40 -7.42 10.08
CA MET A 247 -19.70 -8.43 9.27
C MET A 247 -20.56 -9.00 8.13
N MET A 248 -21.89 -9.03 8.24
CA MET A 248 -22.76 -9.73 7.27
C MET A 248 -23.01 -8.98 5.94
N SER A 249 -22.59 -7.72 5.78
CA SER A 249 -22.97 -6.92 4.61
C SER A 249 -22.20 -7.21 3.31
N SER A 250 -21.27 -8.17 3.30
CA SER A 250 -20.35 -8.42 2.18
C SER A 250 -20.49 -9.80 1.52
N SER A 251 -21.26 -10.73 2.10
CA SER A 251 -21.32 -12.13 1.65
C SER A 251 -22.18 -12.40 0.39
N SER A 252 -22.56 -11.38 -0.39
CA SER A 252 -23.43 -11.54 -1.57
C SER A 252 -22.77 -11.27 -2.94
N SER A 253 -21.45 -11.02 -3.01
CA SER A 253 -20.79 -10.57 -4.26
C SER A 253 -19.85 -11.57 -4.95
N SER A 254 -20.01 -12.88 -4.79
CA SER A 254 -19.15 -13.89 -5.44
C SER A 254 -19.92 -15.05 -6.09
N SER A 255 -20.72 -14.75 -7.11
CA SER A 255 -21.10 -15.73 -8.15
C SER A 255 -21.85 -15.05 -9.30
N SER A 256 -21.56 -15.46 -10.53
CA SER A 256 -22.25 -15.19 -11.81
C SER A 256 -21.80 -13.97 -12.63
N SER A 257 -21.02 -14.32 -13.65
CA SER A 257 -20.74 -13.62 -14.89
C SER A 257 -21.99 -13.41 -15.76
N SER A 258 -21.88 -12.39 -16.62
CA SER A 258 -22.60 -12.18 -17.89
C SER A 258 -23.88 -11.33 -17.89
N ASN A 259 -23.75 -10.24 -18.65
CA ASN A 259 -24.73 -9.59 -19.51
C ASN A 259 -25.72 -8.55 -18.94
N SER A 260 -25.67 -7.43 -19.66
CA SER A 260 -26.77 -6.51 -20.02
C SER A 260 -27.35 -5.57 -18.96
N SER A 261 -26.96 -4.30 -19.12
CA SER A 261 -27.81 -3.10 -19.20
C SER A 261 -28.92 -2.89 -18.15
N SER A 262 -28.82 -1.69 -17.55
CA SER A 262 -29.92 -0.89 -16.99
C SER A 262 -30.71 -1.50 -15.83
N SER A 263 -30.31 -1.20 -14.60
CA SER A 263 -31.17 -0.63 -13.55
C SER A 263 -30.45 -0.69 -12.19
N SER A 264 -30.64 0.37 -11.42
CA SER A 264 -30.23 0.57 -10.03
C SER A 264 -30.34 -0.69 -9.14
N SER A 265 -29.21 -1.25 -8.72
CA SER A 265 -29.14 -2.25 -7.66
C SER A 265 -28.43 -1.64 -6.43
N ASN A 266 -29.23 -1.42 -5.38
CA ASN A 266 -28.82 -0.89 -4.09
C ASN A 266 -27.92 -1.88 -3.35
N ASN A 267 -26.66 -1.53 -3.14
CA ASN A 267 -25.84 -2.15 -2.08
C ASN A 267 -26.34 -1.60 -0.72
N GLU A 268 -26.80 -2.47 0.17
CA GLU A 268 -27.27 -2.11 1.52
C GLU A 268 -26.12 -1.54 2.37
N ILE A 269 -25.93 -0.22 2.34
CA ILE A 269 -24.96 0.48 3.18
C ILE A 269 -25.52 0.54 4.61
N ILE A 270 -24.88 -0.16 5.55
CA ILE A 270 -25.18 -0.04 6.98
C ILE A 270 -25.01 1.42 7.40
N THR A 271 -26.06 2.01 7.95
CA THR A 271 -26.03 3.42 8.30
C THR A 271 -25.20 3.64 9.58
N PRO A 272 -24.38 4.71 9.67
CA PRO A 272 -23.64 5.05 10.88
C PRO A 272 -24.53 5.37 12.10
N SER A 273 -25.86 5.28 12.00
CA SER A 273 -26.80 5.43 13.12
C SER A 273 -26.47 4.50 14.30
N ILE A 274 -25.93 3.30 14.02
CA ILE A 274 -25.47 2.34 15.05
C ILE A 274 -24.33 2.92 15.92
N SER A 275 -23.55 3.90 15.43
CA SER A 275 -22.46 4.51 16.20
C SER A 275 -22.94 5.11 17.54
N ASN A 276 -24.19 5.55 17.62
CA ASN A 276 -24.79 6.00 18.89
C ASN A 276 -24.95 4.85 19.91
N VAL A 277 -25.21 3.62 19.46
CA VAL A 277 -25.24 2.43 20.32
C VAL A 277 -23.84 2.09 20.82
N LEU A 278 -22.84 2.14 19.94
CA LEU A 278 -21.44 1.91 20.30
C LEU A 278 -20.95 2.95 21.34
N ASN A 279 -21.36 4.21 21.23
CA ASN A 279 -21.00 5.26 22.19
C ASN A 279 -21.52 5.03 23.60
N GLN A 280 -22.65 4.31 23.72
CA GLN A 280 -23.23 3.94 25.01
C GLN A 280 -22.61 2.65 25.59
N SER A 281 -21.76 1.95 24.84
CA SER A 281 -21.18 0.68 25.29
C SER A 281 -20.25 0.88 26.49
N PRO A 282 -20.36 0.04 27.54
CA PRO A 282 -19.39 0.05 28.63
C PRO A 282 -17.99 -0.24 28.09
N ILE A 283 -17.05 0.67 28.34
CA ILE A 283 -15.65 0.56 27.90
C ILE A 283 -14.96 -0.65 28.54
N GLU A 284 -15.46 -1.12 29.68
CA GLU A 284 -15.03 -2.32 30.40
C GLU A 284 -15.24 -3.61 29.58
N LEU A 285 -16.08 -3.57 28.52
CA LEU A 285 -16.28 -4.70 27.62
C LEU A 285 -15.18 -4.83 26.56
N ILE A 286 -14.39 -3.78 26.30
CA ILE A 286 -13.37 -3.80 25.24
C ILE A 286 -12.44 -5.01 25.38
N PRO A 287 -11.83 -5.29 26.55
CA PRO A 287 -10.93 -6.44 26.70
C PRO A 287 -11.58 -7.79 26.36
N LEU A 288 -12.89 -7.96 26.62
CA LEU A 288 -13.60 -9.22 26.32
C LEU A 288 -13.70 -9.47 24.81
N PHE A 289 -14.01 -8.44 24.03
CA PHE A 289 -14.08 -8.54 22.57
C PHE A 289 -12.69 -8.58 21.92
N ILE A 290 -11.71 -7.92 22.53
CA ILE A 290 -10.32 -7.98 22.08
C ILE A 290 -9.72 -9.38 22.26
N ASN A 291 -10.06 -10.10 23.34
CA ASN A 291 -9.62 -11.49 23.53
C ASN A 291 -10.05 -12.43 22.39
N ILE A 292 -11.14 -12.12 21.68
CA ILE A 292 -11.61 -12.88 20.51
C ILE A 292 -10.58 -12.80 19.36
N ILE A 293 -9.89 -11.66 19.23
CA ILE A 293 -8.82 -11.45 18.25
C ILE A 293 -7.59 -12.28 18.62
N ASP A 294 -7.21 -12.26 19.90
CA ASP A 294 -6.06 -13.01 20.44
C ASP A 294 -6.28 -14.54 20.33
N ASN A 295 -7.53 -14.99 20.45
CA ASN A 295 -7.92 -16.40 20.30
C ASN A 295 -8.06 -16.87 18.84
N GLY A 296 -8.01 -15.96 17.86
CA GLY A 296 -8.08 -16.29 16.43
C GLY A 296 -9.45 -16.76 15.93
N SER A 297 -10.54 -16.45 16.62
CA SER A 297 -11.89 -16.94 16.26
C SER A 297 -12.58 -16.14 15.15
N VAL A 298 -12.05 -14.98 14.76
CA VAL A 298 -12.59 -14.12 13.68
C VAL A 298 -11.56 -14.06 12.56
N SER A 299 -12.00 -14.19 11.31
CA SER A 299 -11.09 -14.14 10.16
C SER A 299 -10.48 -12.76 9.98
N ASP A 300 -9.25 -12.68 9.47
CA ASP A 300 -8.58 -11.40 9.21
C ASP A 300 -9.37 -10.49 8.25
N ILE A 301 -10.16 -11.06 7.33
CA ILE A 301 -10.99 -10.29 6.39
C ILE A 301 -12.17 -9.64 7.13
N ASP A 302 -12.85 -10.40 7.99
CA ASP A 302 -13.96 -9.86 8.77
C ASP A 302 -13.47 -8.77 9.74
N LEU A 303 -12.27 -8.95 10.31
CA LEU A 303 -11.62 -7.92 11.13
C LEU A 303 -11.27 -6.68 10.33
N LEU A 304 -10.65 -6.84 9.15
CA LEU A 304 -10.33 -5.71 8.25
C LEU A 304 -11.59 -4.92 7.93
N GLU A 305 -12.63 -5.57 7.44
CA GLU A 305 -13.87 -4.93 7.05
C GLU A 305 -14.57 -4.22 8.23
N THR A 306 -14.62 -4.88 9.38
CA THR A 306 -15.22 -4.30 10.59
C THR A 306 -14.46 -3.06 11.04
N ILE A 307 -13.13 -3.12 11.12
CA ILE A 307 -12.31 -1.99 11.59
C ILE A 307 -12.33 -0.86 10.57
N THR A 308 -12.22 -1.14 9.27
CA THR A 308 -12.34 -0.13 8.22
C THR A 308 -13.69 0.58 8.30
N LYS A 309 -14.81 -0.14 8.53
CA LYS A 309 -16.13 0.50 8.77
C LYS A 309 -16.16 1.37 10.03
N LEU A 310 -15.60 0.90 11.14
CA LEU A 310 -15.52 1.68 12.38
C LEU A 310 -14.74 3.00 12.19
N THR A 311 -13.71 3.01 11.33
CA THR A 311 -12.96 4.23 10.99
C THR A 311 -13.71 5.19 10.07
N GLN A 312 -14.77 4.71 9.40
CA GLN A 312 -15.66 5.55 8.58
C GLN A 312 -16.83 6.13 9.37
N TRP A 313 -17.11 5.60 10.57
CA TRP A 313 -18.07 6.18 11.49
C TRP A 313 -17.48 7.39 12.23
N PRO A 314 -18.32 8.28 12.79
CA PRO A 314 -17.85 9.38 13.63
C PRO A 314 -16.90 8.88 14.73
N LEU A 315 -15.65 9.35 14.71
CA LEU A 315 -14.59 8.93 15.62
C LEU A 315 -14.74 9.61 16.99
N THR A 316 -15.76 9.22 17.74
CA THR A 316 -15.95 9.67 19.13
C THR A 316 -14.86 9.11 20.05
N PRO A 317 -14.67 9.67 21.26
CA PRO A 317 -13.73 9.11 22.23
C PRO A 317 -13.94 7.61 22.51
N THR A 318 -15.19 7.15 22.56
CA THR A 318 -15.53 5.73 22.75
C THR A 318 -15.10 4.88 21.55
N ASN A 319 -15.47 5.27 20.31
CA ASN A 319 -15.09 4.55 19.10
C ASN A 319 -13.56 4.52 18.90
N SER A 320 -12.88 5.65 19.15
CA SER A 320 -11.42 5.73 19.12
C SER A 320 -10.76 4.75 20.08
N LYS A 321 -11.28 4.63 21.30
CA LYS A 321 -10.76 3.67 22.27
C LYS A 321 -10.93 2.22 21.81
N TRP A 322 -12.06 1.87 21.19
CA TRP A 322 -12.27 0.56 20.58
C TRP A 322 -11.23 0.28 19.48
N ILE A 323 -10.99 1.23 18.57
CA ILE A 323 -10.02 1.09 17.47
C ILE A 323 -8.59 0.98 18.00
N LEU A 324 -8.18 1.85 18.93
CA LEU A 324 -6.82 1.86 19.47
C LEU A 324 -6.48 0.60 20.28
N GLU A 325 -7.42 0.09 21.08
CA GLU A 325 -7.23 -1.19 21.79
C GLU A 325 -7.18 -2.38 20.82
N THR A 326 -7.94 -2.31 19.72
CA THR A 326 -7.84 -3.27 18.63
C THR A 326 -6.47 -3.25 17.98
N PHE A 327 -5.92 -2.07 17.67
CA PHE A 327 -4.54 -1.95 17.17
C PHE A 327 -3.53 -2.54 18.15
N ASN A 328 -3.65 -2.23 19.45
CA ASN A 328 -2.75 -2.78 20.47
C ASN A 328 -2.82 -4.32 20.55
N SER A 329 -3.99 -4.94 20.37
CA SER A 329 -4.11 -6.40 20.30
C SER A 329 -3.58 -6.99 19.00
N LEU A 330 -3.81 -6.35 17.85
CA LEU A 330 -3.21 -6.77 16.58
C LEU A 330 -1.68 -6.74 16.62
N ILE A 331 -1.10 -5.73 17.29
CA ILE A 331 0.34 -5.64 17.55
C ILE A 331 0.79 -6.79 18.46
N ARG A 332 0.10 -7.02 19.59
CA ARG A 332 0.41 -8.11 20.53
C ARG A 332 0.32 -9.50 19.88
N SER A 333 -0.66 -9.71 19.01
CA SER A 333 -0.86 -10.96 18.26
C SER A 333 0.01 -11.07 17.00
N LYS A 334 0.87 -10.08 16.72
CA LYS A 334 1.76 -10.01 15.55
C LYS A 334 1.03 -10.07 14.20
N LYS A 335 -0.22 -9.61 14.14
CA LYS A 335 -1.02 -9.49 12.91
C LYS A 335 -0.70 -8.18 12.16
N THR A 336 0.58 -7.94 11.87
CA THR A 336 1.08 -6.68 11.29
C THR A 336 0.63 -6.43 9.84
N THR A 337 0.39 -7.50 9.07
CA THR A 337 -0.13 -7.45 7.69
C THR A 337 -1.54 -6.86 7.64
N LEU A 338 -2.42 -7.34 8.53
CA LEU A 338 -3.78 -6.85 8.71
C LEU A 338 -3.76 -5.39 9.18
N LEU A 339 -2.90 -5.07 10.14
CA LEU A 339 -2.75 -3.72 10.65
C LEU A 339 -2.30 -2.72 9.59
N ALA A 340 -1.33 -3.09 8.73
CA ALA A 340 -0.92 -2.29 7.58
C ALA A 340 -2.07 -2.08 6.59
N SER A 341 -2.85 -3.15 6.31
CA SER A 341 -4.02 -3.07 5.43
C SER A 341 -5.08 -2.08 5.96
N ILE A 342 -5.34 -2.11 7.27
CA ILE A 342 -6.24 -1.15 7.92
C ILE A 342 -5.68 0.27 7.79
N VAL A 343 -4.36 0.45 7.98
CA VAL A 343 -3.71 1.75 7.87
C VAL A 343 -3.90 2.36 6.47
N VAL A 344 -3.62 1.60 5.42
CA VAL A 344 -3.78 2.04 4.03
C VAL A 344 -5.24 2.36 3.70
N GLU A 345 -6.19 1.52 4.13
CA GLU A 345 -7.62 1.74 3.82
C GLU A 345 -8.24 2.90 4.60
N SER A 346 -7.75 3.17 5.81
CA SER A 346 -8.43 4.05 6.76
C SER A 346 -7.77 5.41 6.95
N ALA A 347 -6.49 5.59 6.58
CA ALA A 347 -5.79 6.83 6.91
C ALA A 347 -6.45 8.08 6.31
N LEU A 348 -6.97 7.97 5.07
CA LEU A 348 -7.67 9.06 4.39
C LEU A 348 -9.02 9.39 5.05
N SER A 349 -9.81 8.39 5.47
CA SER A 349 -11.08 8.62 6.16
C SER A 349 -10.85 9.26 7.54
N VAL A 350 -9.85 8.77 8.29
CA VAL A 350 -9.51 9.27 9.62
C VAL A 350 -9.05 10.73 9.60
N ILE A 351 -8.12 11.12 8.71
CA ILE A 351 -7.66 12.51 8.64
C ILE A 351 -8.77 13.47 8.19
N LYS A 352 -9.68 13.03 7.30
CA LYS A 352 -10.84 13.83 6.88
C LYS A 352 -11.78 14.14 8.05
N GLN A 353 -11.89 13.27 9.05
CA GLN A 353 -12.72 13.53 10.23
C GLN A 353 -12.13 14.59 11.18
N MET A 354 -10.84 14.93 11.07
CA MET A 354 -10.24 16.05 11.82
C MET A 354 -10.85 17.42 11.47
N PHE A 355 -11.55 17.52 10.33
CA PHE A 355 -12.30 18.70 9.91
C PHE A 355 -13.61 18.90 10.72
N VAL A 356 -13.94 17.99 11.64
CA VAL A 356 -15.08 18.08 12.55
C VAL A 356 -14.55 18.28 13.98
N LEU A 357 -14.58 19.52 14.50
CA LEU A 357 -13.95 19.88 15.79
C LEU A 357 -14.31 18.96 16.97
N PRO A 358 -15.58 18.53 17.18
CA PRO A 358 -15.91 17.57 18.23
C PRO A 358 -15.13 16.25 18.15
N LEU A 359 -14.71 15.83 16.95
CA LEU A 359 -14.01 14.57 16.69
C LEU A 359 -12.49 14.75 16.58
N LEU A 360 -11.99 15.99 16.68
CA LEU A 360 -10.60 16.35 16.36
C LEU A 360 -9.56 15.55 17.15
N SER A 361 -9.70 15.49 18.48
CA SER A 361 -8.73 14.80 19.35
C SER A 361 -8.68 13.30 19.05
N SER A 362 -9.84 12.66 19.02
CA SER A 362 -9.99 11.24 18.77
C SER A 362 -9.48 10.82 17.38
N SER A 363 -9.82 11.61 16.36
CA SER A 363 -9.35 11.37 14.99
C SER A 363 -7.83 11.51 14.89
N PHE A 364 -7.25 12.49 15.58
CA PHE A 364 -5.81 12.70 15.62
C PHE A 364 -5.06 11.57 16.33
N GLU A 365 -5.57 11.05 17.45
CA GLU A 365 -4.93 9.96 18.19
C GLU A 365 -4.82 8.67 17.35
N ILE A 366 -5.89 8.33 16.63
CA ILE A 366 -5.90 7.19 15.70
C ILE A 366 -4.88 7.43 14.58
N LEU A 367 -4.92 8.61 13.92
CA LEU A 367 -4.00 8.94 12.83
C LEU A 367 -2.53 8.91 13.29
N GLN A 368 -2.24 9.47 14.47
CA GLN A 368 -0.91 9.47 15.05
C GLN A 368 -0.40 8.04 15.28
N LYS A 369 -1.24 7.16 15.85
CA LYS A 369 -0.88 5.75 16.08
C LYS A 369 -0.67 4.99 14.79
N MET A 370 -1.47 5.26 13.75
CA MET A 370 -1.34 4.66 12.42
C MET A 370 -0.01 5.05 11.76
N LEU A 371 0.29 6.36 11.68
CA LEU A 371 1.46 6.85 10.94
C LEU A 371 2.79 6.65 11.67
N LEU A 372 2.83 6.80 13.00
CA LEU A 372 4.04 6.50 13.77
C LEU A 372 4.29 5.01 13.91
N GLY A 373 3.26 4.17 13.80
CA GLY A 373 3.39 2.72 13.82
C GLY A 373 3.80 2.14 12.47
N TYR A 374 3.18 2.64 11.39
CA TYR A 374 3.42 2.21 10.02
C TYR A 374 4.64 2.92 9.40
N GLN A 375 5.83 2.57 9.87
CA GLN A 375 7.10 3.24 9.49
C GLN A 375 7.75 2.71 8.21
N HIS A 376 7.30 1.56 7.71
CA HIS A 376 8.02 0.82 6.66
C HIS A 376 7.85 1.40 5.26
N SER A 377 6.74 2.11 5.01
CA SER A 377 6.48 2.75 3.73
C SER A 377 6.05 4.20 3.92
N PRO A 378 6.58 5.14 3.12
CA PRO A 378 6.11 6.52 3.11
C PRO A 378 4.71 6.66 2.49
N ASP A 379 4.21 5.64 1.79
CA ASP A 379 3.06 5.76 0.88
C ASP A 379 1.78 6.21 1.56
N THR A 380 1.45 5.64 2.72
CA THR A 380 0.23 6.03 3.43
C THR A 380 0.30 7.50 3.83
N PHE A 381 1.43 7.93 4.40
CA PHE A 381 1.67 9.33 4.73
C PHE A 381 1.61 10.23 3.49
N HIS A 382 2.31 9.86 2.42
CA HIS A 382 2.32 10.58 1.14
C HIS A 382 0.92 10.64 0.50
N SER A 383 0.10 9.60 0.66
CA SER A 383 -1.25 9.53 0.10
C SER A 383 -2.21 10.53 0.75
N ILE A 384 -1.91 11.03 1.95
CA ILE A 384 -2.73 12.00 2.68
C ILE A 384 -2.02 13.33 2.94
N ILE A 385 -0.78 13.49 2.48
CA ILE A 385 0.06 14.65 2.83
C ILE A 385 -0.51 15.99 2.35
N ASP A 386 -1.23 16.00 1.22
CA ASP A 386 -1.92 17.20 0.72
C ASP A 386 -2.92 17.79 1.72
N LEU A 387 -3.41 16.97 2.66
CA LEU A 387 -4.35 17.38 3.71
C LEU A 387 -3.65 17.99 4.94
N PHE A 388 -2.37 17.69 5.17
CA PHE A 388 -1.62 18.19 6.34
C PHE A 388 -1.54 19.73 6.37
N PRO A 389 -1.15 20.43 5.28
CA PRO A 389 -1.17 21.89 5.24
C PRO A 389 -2.56 22.48 5.52
N ILE A 390 -3.62 21.81 5.06
CA ILE A 390 -5.02 22.26 5.19
C ILE A 390 -5.51 22.10 6.63
N VAL A 391 -5.16 20.99 7.30
CA VAL A 391 -5.45 20.77 8.73
C VAL A 391 -4.73 21.83 9.58
N ILE A 392 -3.46 22.11 9.30
CA ILE A 392 -2.71 23.17 10.00
C ILE A 392 -3.40 24.53 9.81
N GLU A 393 -3.79 24.87 8.57
CA GLU A 393 -4.52 26.10 8.27
C GLU A 393 -5.84 26.20 9.04
N LEU A 394 -6.63 25.12 9.09
CA LEU A 394 -7.89 25.07 9.82
C LEU A 394 -7.71 25.35 11.32
N LEU A 395 -6.77 24.63 11.94
CA LEU A 395 -6.51 24.74 13.37
C LEU A 395 -5.96 26.12 13.73
N LEU A 396 -5.04 26.66 12.91
CA LEU A 396 -4.49 28.00 13.09
C LEU A 396 -5.57 29.08 12.93
N MET A 397 -6.46 28.93 11.95
CA MET A 397 -7.59 29.84 11.74
C MET A 397 -8.52 29.89 12.96
N PHE A 398 -8.92 28.73 13.51
CA PHE A 398 -9.76 28.70 14.72
C PHE A 398 -9.00 29.23 15.95
N HIS A 399 -7.73 28.86 16.13
CA HIS A 399 -6.91 29.35 17.24
C HIS A 399 -6.84 30.88 17.25
N ASN A 400 -6.52 31.49 16.11
CA ASN A 400 -6.43 32.94 15.97
C ASN A 400 -7.77 33.63 16.20
N LYS A 401 -8.87 33.06 15.69
CA LYS A 401 -10.22 33.60 15.89
C LYS A 401 -10.64 33.59 17.36
N ILE A 402 -10.33 32.52 18.10
CA ILE A 402 -10.66 32.42 19.53
C ILE A 402 -9.80 33.41 20.34
N ASN A 403 -8.51 33.58 19.99
CA ASN A 403 -7.63 34.55 20.66
C ASN A 403 -8.02 36.01 20.42
N ALA A 404 -8.44 36.36 19.20
CA ALA A 404 -8.85 37.73 18.86
C ALA A 404 -10.06 38.23 19.68
N ILE A 405 -10.95 37.32 20.10
CA ILE A 405 -12.15 37.66 20.88
C ILE A 405 -11.81 37.98 22.35
N GLN A 406 -10.69 37.48 22.88
CA GLN A 406 -10.31 37.65 24.30
C GLN A 406 -9.50 38.92 24.60
N HIS A 407 -9.23 39.77 23.61
CA HIS A 407 -8.58 41.08 23.84
C HIS A 407 -9.54 42.18 24.31
N GLN A 408 -10.72 41.83 24.83
CA GLN A 408 -11.51 42.73 25.66
C GLN A 408 -11.12 42.53 27.14
N PRO A 409 -10.54 43.54 27.81
CA PRO A 409 -10.22 43.46 29.22
C PRO A 409 -11.51 43.68 30.00
N ASN A 410 -12.17 42.60 30.43
CA ASN A 410 -13.11 42.50 31.57
C ASN A 410 -13.85 41.17 31.50
N GLY A 411 -13.61 40.26 32.43
CA GLY A 411 -14.41 39.05 32.57
C GLY A 411 -13.61 37.86 33.06
N VAL A 412 -13.48 37.78 34.38
CA VAL A 412 -13.14 36.58 35.14
C VAL A 412 -14.11 35.45 34.75
N ASP A 413 -13.59 34.30 34.33
CA ASP A 413 -14.14 33.01 34.78
C ASP A 413 -13.07 31.92 34.66
N ASP A 414 -12.63 31.49 35.83
CA ASP A 414 -11.83 30.32 36.11
C ASP A 414 -12.71 29.05 36.00
N GLY A 415 -12.14 27.96 35.49
CA GLY A 415 -12.63 26.59 35.73
C GLY A 415 -13.58 25.98 34.67
N ASP A 416 -13.42 24.67 34.42
CA ASP A 416 -14.37 23.77 33.75
C ASP A 416 -14.49 23.73 32.22
N GLY A 417 -13.47 24.16 31.46
CA GLY A 417 -13.43 23.93 30.01
C GLY A 417 -13.23 22.47 29.55
N ASP A 418 -12.78 21.57 30.44
CA ASP A 418 -12.36 20.20 30.10
C ASP A 418 -13.49 19.16 30.11
N ASP A 419 -14.67 19.49 30.64
CA ASP A 419 -15.75 18.49 30.77
C ASP A 419 -16.53 18.26 29.47
N ALA A 420 -16.44 19.15 28.49
CA ALA A 420 -17.11 18.98 27.20
C ALA A 420 -16.56 17.80 26.36
N ILE A 421 -15.35 17.32 26.66
CA ILE A 421 -14.69 16.24 25.89
C ILE A 421 -15.05 14.86 26.46
N LYS A 422 -15.53 14.77 27.70
CA LYS A 422 -15.53 13.49 28.44
C LYS A 422 -16.60 12.48 28.02
N ARG A 423 -17.59 12.85 27.20
CA ARG A 423 -18.45 11.92 26.44
C ARG A 423 -19.28 12.68 25.41
N ILE A 424 -19.02 12.47 24.12
CA ILE A 424 -20.07 12.70 23.10
C ILE A 424 -21.09 11.57 23.31
N GLU A 425 -22.10 11.82 24.13
CA GLU A 425 -23.12 10.80 24.44
C GLU A 425 -24.04 10.51 23.24
N PHE A 426 -24.31 11.54 22.42
CA PHE A 426 -25.19 11.45 21.27
C PHE A 426 -24.60 12.18 20.06
N ILE A 427 -24.52 11.48 18.93
CA ILE A 427 -24.11 12.00 17.63
C ILE A 427 -25.37 12.35 16.84
N ASN A 428 -25.64 13.65 16.68
CA ASN A 428 -26.74 14.15 15.88
C ASN A 428 -26.57 13.86 14.38
N GLN A 429 -27.66 13.96 13.64
CA GLN A 429 -27.71 13.71 12.20
C GLN A 429 -26.74 14.61 11.44
N ASN A 430 -26.62 15.88 11.83
CA ASN A 430 -25.74 16.83 11.15
C ASN A 430 -24.27 16.38 11.21
N THR A 431 -23.81 15.87 12.35
CA THR A 431 -22.45 15.33 12.49
C THR A 431 -22.27 14.08 11.63
N GLN A 432 -23.25 13.17 11.63
CA GLN A 432 -23.20 11.95 10.81
C GLN A 432 -23.19 12.28 9.30
N GLN A 433 -24.05 13.19 8.85
CA GLN A 433 -24.07 13.68 7.46
C GLN A 433 -22.76 14.36 7.07
N THR A 434 -22.20 15.16 7.98
CA THR A 434 -20.93 15.84 7.75
C THR A 434 -19.78 14.84 7.58
N VAL A 435 -19.70 13.83 8.45
CA VAL A 435 -18.69 12.75 8.33
C VAL A 435 -18.89 11.96 7.04
N TYR A 436 -20.11 11.56 6.72
CA TYR A 436 -20.45 10.87 5.48
C TYR A 436 -20.01 11.67 4.25
N LYS A 437 -20.34 12.97 4.23
CA LYS A 437 -19.97 13.89 3.15
C LYS A 437 -18.47 14.04 3.02
N LEU A 438 -17.75 14.25 4.14
CA LEU A 438 -16.30 14.38 4.14
C LEU A 438 -15.62 13.13 3.56
N ILE A 439 -16.09 11.93 3.93
CA ILE A 439 -15.48 10.66 3.52
C ILE A 439 -15.81 10.34 2.06
N ASN A 440 -17.10 10.36 1.69
CA ASN A 440 -17.60 9.80 0.43
C ASN A 440 -17.77 10.82 -0.71
N GLU A 441 -18.05 12.09 -0.41
CA GLU A 441 -18.35 13.11 -1.43
C GLU A 441 -17.18 14.09 -1.64
N CYS A 442 -16.49 14.46 -0.56
CA CYS A 442 -15.42 15.46 -0.67
C CYS A 442 -14.16 14.85 -1.27
N ASN A 443 -13.76 15.38 -2.41
CA ASN A 443 -12.39 15.23 -2.89
C ASN A 443 -11.44 16.02 -1.97
N LYS A 444 -10.13 15.82 -2.09
CA LYS A 444 -9.08 16.54 -1.32
C LYS A 444 -9.03 18.07 -1.59
N ASN A 445 -10.16 18.70 -1.93
CA ASN A 445 -10.29 20.10 -2.26
C ASN A 445 -10.27 20.96 -0.99
N ARG A 446 -9.19 21.74 -0.82
CA ARG A 446 -8.99 22.69 0.27
C ARG A 446 -10.21 23.56 0.57
N LYS A 447 -10.82 24.18 -0.44
CA LYS A 447 -11.93 25.14 -0.23
C LYS A 447 -13.17 24.44 0.36
N GLU A 448 -13.46 23.24 -0.12
CA GLU A 448 -14.63 22.47 0.29
C GLU A 448 -14.48 21.99 1.74
N LEU A 449 -13.32 21.41 2.07
CA LEU A 449 -13.01 20.91 3.41
C LEU A 449 -13.10 22.03 4.46
N LEU A 450 -12.44 23.17 4.23
CA LEU A 450 -12.49 24.31 5.15
C LEU A 450 -13.90 24.89 5.30
N LEU A 451 -14.66 24.99 4.20
CA LEU A 451 -16.03 25.51 4.22
C LEU A 451 -16.97 24.62 5.04
N ILE A 452 -16.84 23.29 4.91
CA ILE A 452 -17.61 22.32 5.69
C ILE A 452 -17.33 22.48 7.19
N SER A 453 -16.05 22.57 7.58
CA SER A 453 -15.67 22.80 8.98
C SER A 453 -16.24 24.10 9.55
N ILE A 454 -16.13 25.20 8.79
CA ILE A 454 -16.61 26.52 9.24
C ILE A 454 -18.13 26.52 9.40
N LYS A 455 -18.88 25.95 8.44
CA LYS A 455 -20.35 25.91 8.48
C LYS A 455 -20.88 25.07 9.64
N ASN A 456 -20.20 23.97 9.97
CA ASN A 456 -20.63 23.04 11.01
C ASN A 456 -20.12 23.39 12.42
N THR A 457 -19.35 24.47 12.57
CA THR A 457 -18.80 24.89 13.87
C THR A 457 -19.49 26.16 14.36
N SER A 458 -20.42 26.02 15.32
CA SER A 458 -21.11 27.17 15.93
C SER A 458 -20.32 27.83 17.06
N GLN A 459 -19.62 27.05 17.90
CA GLN A 459 -18.91 27.51 19.09
C GLN A 459 -17.48 26.94 19.17
N PRO A 460 -16.52 27.48 18.41
CA PRO A 460 -15.14 26.99 18.41
C PRO A 460 -14.42 27.21 19.74
N SER A 461 -14.83 28.19 20.54
CA SER A 461 -14.25 28.49 21.86
C SER A 461 -14.31 27.32 22.84
N LYS A 462 -15.33 26.44 22.72
CA LYS A 462 -15.46 25.21 23.51
C LYS A 462 -14.28 24.24 23.34
N TYR A 463 -13.56 24.32 22.21
CA TYR A 463 -12.47 23.42 21.86
C TYR A 463 -11.11 24.12 21.93
N ARG A 464 -11.00 25.27 22.62
CA ARG A 464 -9.77 26.10 22.66
C ARG A 464 -8.52 25.29 23.00
N ASN A 465 -8.56 24.52 24.09
CA ASN A 465 -7.42 23.70 24.54
C ASN A 465 -7.16 22.54 23.58
N THR A 466 -8.21 21.86 23.11
CA THR A 466 -8.10 20.76 22.14
C THR A 466 -7.42 21.21 20.86
N ILE A 467 -7.85 22.34 20.29
CA ILE A 467 -7.27 22.91 19.05
C ILE A 467 -5.78 23.18 19.24
N LEU A 468 -5.41 23.84 20.35
CA LEU A 468 -4.00 24.18 20.61
C LEU A 468 -3.13 22.92 20.81
N ILE A 469 -3.57 21.98 21.63
CA ILE A 469 -2.82 20.75 21.92
C ILE A 469 -2.70 19.90 20.65
N THR A 470 -3.78 19.72 19.88
CA THR A 470 -3.75 18.96 18.63
C THR A 470 -2.87 19.65 17.60
N LEU A 471 -2.90 20.98 17.47
CA LEU A 471 -2.03 21.71 16.54
C LEU A 471 -0.54 21.47 16.85
N ILE A 472 -0.14 21.61 18.11
CA ILE A 472 1.25 21.37 18.55
C ILE A 472 1.67 19.92 18.23
N LYS A 473 0.87 18.93 18.64
CA LYS A 473 1.18 17.51 18.39
C LYS A 473 1.19 17.18 16.89
N PHE A 474 0.30 17.77 16.10
CA PHE A 474 0.24 17.57 14.64
C PHE A 474 1.47 18.14 13.93
N CYS A 475 1.95 19.30 14.36
CA CYS A 475 3.22 19.86 13.88
C CYS A 475 4.41 18.97 14.25
N GLN A 476 4.48 18.46 15.49
CA GLN A 476 5.53 17.52 15.91
C GLN A 476 5.51 16.22 15.11
N LEU A 477 4.32 15.66 14.86
CA LEU A 477 4.11 14.50 13.99
C LEU A 477 4.62 14.77 12.57
N SER A 478 4.29 15.96 12.02
CA SER A 478 4.69 16.37 10.68
C SER A 478 6.22 16.42 10.52
N TYR A 479 6.94 17.05 11.46
CA TYR A 479 8.40 17.07 11.46
C TYR A 479 8.99 15.66 11.57
N THR A 480 8.42 14.83 12.45
CA THR A 480 8.90 13.46 12.68
C THR A 480 8.74 12.58 11.43
N LEU A 481 7.60 12.64 10.74
CA LEU A 481 7.35 11.84 9.54
C LEU A 481 8.19 12.31 8.35
N MET A 482 8.39 13.63 8.19
CA MET A 482 9.29 14.18 7.17
C MET A 482 10.76 13.81 7.42
N PHE A 483 11.18 13.76 8.69
CA PHE A 483 12.49 13.30 9.09
C PHE A 483 12.69 11.80 8.83
N HIS A 484 11.66 10.98 9.09
CA HIS A 484 11.72 9.54 8.87
C HIS A 484 11.72 9.17 7.38
N HIS A 485 10.89 9.83 6.58
CA HIS A 485 10.74 9.58 5.15
C HIS A 485 11.48 10.64 4.32
N THR A 486 12.81 10.68 4.41
CA THR A 486 13.63 11.65 3.65
C THR A 486 13.59 11.44 2.14
N GLY A 487 13.97 12.46 1.35
CA GLY A 487 14.12 12.34 -0.11
C GLY A 487 12.95 12.88 -0.94
N TYR A 488 11.96 13.53 -0.32
CA TYR A 488 10.78 14.08 -1.01
C TYR A 488 10.55 15.59 -0.72
N PRO A 489 11.56 16.48 -0.91
CA PRO A 489 11.48 17.87 -0.46
C PRO A 489 10.34 18.67 -1.12
N GLU A 490 10.02 18.39 -2.39
CA GLU A 490 8.90 19.05 -3.09
C GLU A 490 7.54 18.63 -2.55
N LEU A 491 7.36 17.34 -2.29
CA LEU A 491 6.14 16.82 -1.69
C LEU A 491 5.91 17.45 -0.32
N TYR A 492 6.99 17.77 0.39
CA TYR A 492 6.97 18.34 1.73
C TYR A 492 6.96 19.86 1.75
N ALA A 493 7.23 20.54 0.63
CA ALA A 493 7.32 22.00 0.59
C ALA A 493 6.05 22.71 1.07
N PRO A 494 4.82 22.33 0.63
CA PRO A 494 3.59 22.94 1.14
C PRO A 494 3.39 22.75 2.64
N LEU A 495 3.81 21.60 3.16
CA LEU A 495 3.73 21.29 4.60
C LEU A 495 4.75 22.12 5.39
N LEU A 496 5.98 22.24 4.90
CA LEU A 496 7.02 23.05 5.52
C LEU A 496 6.63 24.54 5.56
N GLU A 497 6.00 25.06 4.51
CA GLU A 497 5.46 26.42 4.48
C GLU A 497 4.39 26.63 5.56
N SER A 498 3.46 25.68 5.72
CA SER A 498 2.44 25.72 6.78
C SER A 498 3.04 25.58 8.18
N LEU A 499 4.04 24.72 8.39
CA LEU A 499 4.74 24.56 9.66
C LEU A 499 5.45 25.85 10.07
N ASN A 500 6.10 26.54 9.13
CA ASN A 500 6.78 27.81 9.40
C ASN A 500 5.84 28.88 9.96
N LYS A 501 4.56 28.89 9.54
CA LYS A 501 3.52 29.79 10.09
C LYS A 501 3.18 29.48 11.55
N CYS A 502 3.39 28.25 12.00
CA CYS A 502 3.09 27.78 13.35
C CYS A 502 4.31 27.73 14.30
N ASN A 503 5.52 28.05 13.83
CA ASN A 503 6.74 27.95 14.63
C ASN A 503 6.68 28.71 15.97
N HIS A 504 5.98 29.85 16.01
CA HIS A 504 5.82 30.66 17.22
C HIS A 504 4.92 30.01 18.30
N LEU A 505 4.11 29.02 17.93
CA LEU A 505 3.23 28.26 18.85
C LEU A 505 3.93 27.02 19.42
N LEU A 506 5.02 26.57 18.80
CA LEU A 506 5.76 25.39 19.23
C LEU A 506 6.74 25.76 20.35
N PRO A 507 6.81 24.98 21.45
CA PRO A 507 7.84 25.19 22.48
C PRO A 507 9.25 25.10 21.91
N SER A 508 9.46 24.16 20.99
CA SER A 508 10.66 23.99 20.18
C SER A 508 10.35 23.11 18.97
N ILE A 509 11.08 23.29 17.87
CA ILE A 509 11.11 22.30 16.78
C ILE A 509 11.70 21.00 17.39
N PRO A 510 11.09 19.82 17.14
CA PRO A 510 11.59 18.57 17.67
C PRO A 510 13.05 18.33 17.26
N SER A 511 13.90 18.03 18.24
CA SER A 511 15.29 17.64 17.95
C SER A 511 15.33 16.27 17.28
N GLU A 512 16.42 15.97 16.57
CA GLU A 512 16.64 14.65 15.97
C GLU A 512 16.47 13.51 17.00
N PHE A 513 16.98 13.71 18.22
CA PHE A 513 16.81 12.76 19.32
C PHE A 513 15.34 12.56 19.71
N GLN A 514 14.55 13.64 19.79
CA GLN A 514 13.13 13.56 20.10
C GLN A 514 12.35 12.83 19.00
N MET A 515 12.65 13.10 17.72
CA MET A 515 12.02 12.44 16.58
C MET A 515 12.36 10.94 16.54
N LYS A 516 13.64 10.58 16.69
CA LYS A 516 14.09 9.18 16.74
C LYS A 516 13.45 8.41 17.89
N ARG A 517 13.39 9.01 19.09
CA ARG A 517 12.73 8.42 20.24
C ARG A 517 11.24 8.20 20.00
N LEU A 518 10.55 9.19 19.44
CA LEU A 518 9.12 9.09 19.13
C LEU A 518 8.82 7.96 18.12
N LEU A 519 9.68 7.78 17.12
CA LEU A 519 9.59 6.66 16.18
C LEU A 519 9.82 5.32 16.90
N GLN A 520 10.88 5.20 17.70
CA GLN A 520 11.18 3.98 18.45
C GLN A 520 10.05 3.58 19.41
N ASP A 521 9.47 4.54 20.13
CA ASP A 521 8.39 4.30 21.09
C ASP A 521 7.08 3.81 20.42
N ASN A 522 6.95 3.96 19.10
CA ASN A 522 5.76 3.59 18.33
C ASN A 522 5.98 2.48 17.30
N GLU A 523 7.20 1.98 17.11
CA GLU A 523 7.56 1.01 16.06
C GLU A 523 6.78 -0.32 16.19
N TRP A 524 6.18 -0.77 15.09
CA TRP A 524 5.55 -2.10 15.01
C TRP A 524 6.57 -3.17 14.63
N GLN A 525 7.17 -3.79 15.64
CA GLN A 525 8.15 -4.87 15.49
C GLN A 525 7.55 -6.13 14.84
N SER A 526 7.43 -6.20 13.50
CA SER A 526 7.38 -7.44 12.67
C SER A 526 6.72 -7.25 11.29
N LEU A 527 6.85 -6.10 10.63
CA LEU A 527 6.20 -5.88 9.34
C LEU A 527 7.03 -6.45 8.18
N ASP A 528 7.07 -7.78 8.06
CA ASP A 528 7.54 -8.50 6.86
C ASP A 528 6.53 -8.39 5.68
N SER A 529 5.65 -7.38 5.68
CA SER A 529 4.40 -7.32 4.91
C SER A 529 4.35 -6.28 3.78
N MET A 530 5.49 -5.74 3.33
CA MET A 530 5.48 -4.88 2.12
C MET A 530 4.83 -5.60 0.92
N VAL A 531 4.94 -6.95 0.88
CA VAL A 531 4.35 -7.85 -0.13
C VAL A 531 2.86 -7.59 -0.41
N PHE A 532 2.05 -7.32 0.62
CA PHE A 532 0.60 -7.14 0.42
C PHE A 532 0.28 -5.77 -0.17
N GLU A 533 0.98 -4.72 0.25
CA GLU A 533 0.72 -3.36 -0.19
C GLU A 533 1.04 -3.15 -1.65
N ASN A 534 2.17 -3.66 -2.15
CA ASN A 534 2.47 -3.48 -3.57
C ASN A 534 1.59 -4.34 -4.47
N ILE A 535 1.00 -5.43 -3.97
CA ILE A 535 -0.06 -6.15 -4.69
C ILE A 535 -1.31 -5.27 -4.77
N LYS A 536 -1.75 -4.68 -3.64
CA LYS A 536 -2.95 -3.84 -3.60
C LYS A 536 -2.80 -2.52 -4.37
N LEU A 537 -1.60 -1.96 -4.39
CA LEU A 537 -1.25 -0.73 -5.10
C LEU A 537 -0.79 -0.98 -6.56
N ASN A 538 -0.83 -2.23 -7.06
CA ASN A 538 -0.37 -2.62 -8.40
C ASN A 538 1.08 -2.22 -8.73
N ARG A 539 1.97 -2.28 -7.74
CA ARG A 539 3.36 -1.83 -7.85
C ARG A 539 4.36 -2.93 -8.20
N VAL A 540 3.91 -4.18 -8.29
CA VAL A 540 4.82 -5.27 -8.58
C VAL A 540 5.12 -5.33 -10.08
N LEU A 541 6.21 -4.68 -10.47
CA LEU A 541 6.86 -4.89 -11.76
C LEU A 541 7.35 -6.35 -11.80
N THR A 542 6.82 -7.14 -12.74
CA THR A 542 7.01 -8.60 -12.77
C THR A 542 8.48 -9.06 -12.81
N ASP A 543 9.39 -8.18 -13.19
CA ASP A 543 10.82 -8.46 -13.44
C ASP A 543 11.78 -7.56 -12.65
N ARG A 544 11.30 -6.65 -11.79
CA ARG A 544 12.12 -5.60 -11.17
C ARG A 544 11.83 -5.48 -9.67
N SER A 545 12.88 -5.63 -8.87
CA SER A 545 12.87 -5.52 -7.41
C SER A 545 13.89 -4.46 -6.97
N GLY A 546 13.61 -3.77 -5.87
CA GLY A 546 14.51 -2.81 -5.24
C GLY A 546 15.67 -3.50 -4.50
N LEU A 547 16.58 -2.68 -3.97
CA LEU A 547 17.66 -3.11 -3.09
C LEU A 547 17.53 -2.40 -1.74
N ILE A 548 17.52 -3.16 -0.65
CA ILE A 548 17.39 -2.59 0.70
C ILE A 548 18.62 -1.73 1.00
N ASN A 549 18.41 -0.49 1.40
CA ASN A 549 19.48 0.37 1.90
C ASN A 549 19.93 -0.13 3.28
N LEU A 550 21.22 -0.46 3.42
CA LEU A 550 21.81 -0.96 4.66
C LEU A 550 22.41 0.18 5.50
N GLY A 551 21.82 1.38 5.39
CA GLY A 551 22.23 2.61 6.08
C GLY A 551 22.68 3.68 5.09
N ASN A 552 23.84 3.47 4.46
CA ASN A 552 24.47 4.42 3.54
C ASN A 552 24.85 3.78 2.19
N THR A 553 24.14 2.72 1.77
CA THR A 553 24.54 1.91 0.62
C THR A 553 23.87 2.29 -0.70
N CYS A 554 23.23 3.47 -0.77
CA CYS A 554 22.51 3.93 -1.96
C CYS A 554 23.44 4.10 -3.19
N TYR A 555 24.71 4.48 -2.97
CA TYR A 555 25.75 4.56 -4.00
C TYR A 555 25.97 3.20 -4.71
N MET A 556 25.96 2.12 -3.93
CA MET A 556 26.11 0.74 -4.39
C MET A 556 24.83 0.26 -5.05
N ASN A 557 23.68 0.48 -4.41
CA ASN A 557 22.38 0.04 -4.92
C ASN A 557 22.10 0.62 -6.31
N SER A 558 22.32 1.92 -6.50
CA SER A 558 22.09 2.60 -7.77
C SER A 558 22.97 2.05 -8.90
N PHE A 559 24.27 1.82 -8.62
CA PHE A 559 25.21 1.27 -9.60
C PHE A 559 24.91 -0.19 -9.95
N LEU A 560 24.58 -1.02 -8.95
CA LEU A 560 24.21 -2.43 -9.16
C LEU A 560 22.93 -2.56 -9.99
N GLN A 561 21.93 -1.70 -9.76
CA GLN A 561 20.71 -1.67 -10.58
C GLN A 561 21.02 -1.28 -12.02
N SER A 562 21.87 -0.27 -12.26
CA SER A 562 22.33 0.09 -13.60
C SER A 562 23.08 -1.05 -14.30
N LEU A 563 23.96 -1.77 -13.59
CA LEU A 563 24.62 -2.97 -14.11
C LEU A 563 23.63 -4.12 -14.39
N TYR A 564 22.64 -4.34 -13.53
CA TYR A 564 21.60 -5.36 -13.74
C TYR A 564 20.77 -5.07 -15.01
N MET A 565 20.59 -3.80 -15.35
CA MET A 565 19.91 -3.37 -16.58
C MET A 565 20.75 -3.53 -17.85
N THR A 566 22.05 -3.83 -17.70
CA THR A 566 22.93 -4.24 -18.80
C THR A 566 22.65 -5.69 -19.16
N ILE A 567 21.73 -5.94 -20.09
CA ILE A 567 21.19 -7.28 -20.38
C ILE A 567 22.27 -8.30 -20.76
N PRO A 568 23.24 -8.00 -21.66
CA PRO A 568 24.29 -8.95 -22.00
C PRO A 568 25.14 -9.37 -20.79
N PHE A 569 25.51 -8.40 -19.95
CA PHE A 569 26.30 -8.63 -18.74
C PHE A 569 25.53 -9.43 -17.69
N ARG A 570 24.25 -9.08 -17.46
CA ARG A 570 23.35 -9.84 -16.60
C ARG A 570 23.23 -11.29 -17.05
N ASN A 571 22.98 -11.53 -18.34
CA ASN A 571 22.84 -12.88 -18.89
C ASN A 571 24.15 -13.67 -18.82
N TYR A 572 25.29 -12.99 -18.92
CA TYR A 572 26.58 -13.62 -18.70
C TYR A 572 26.72 -14.13 -17.25
N LEU A 573 26.45 -13.27 -16.26
CA LEU A 573 26.50 -13.63 -14.84
C LEU A 573 25.48 -14.71 -14.46
N LEU A 574 24.25 -14.63 -14.98
CA LEU A 574 23.18 -15.55 -14.60
C LEU A 574 23.26 -16.91 -15.28
N PHE A 575 23.86 -17.01 -16.47
CA PHE A 575 23.84 -18.24 -17.27
C PHE A 575 25.13 -18.53 -18.02
N LYS A 576 25.65 -17.60 -18.85
CA LYS A 576 26.75 -17.95 -19.78
C LYS A 576 28.01 -18.43 -19.06
N ILE A 577 28.36 -17.83 -17.93
CA ILE A 577 29.54 -18.20 -17.14
C ILE A 577 29.50 -19.66 -16.65
N ASP A 578 28.32 -20.27 -16.54
CA ASP A 578 28.15 -21.65 -16.06
C ASP A 578 27.91 -22.65 -17.20
N GLN A 579 27.94 -22.23 -18.48
CA GLN A 579 27.61 -23.12 -19.61
C GLN A 579 28.50 -24.37 -19.68
N ASN A 580 29.80 -24.25 -19.42
CA ASN A 580 30.72 -25.39 -19.41
C ASN A 580 30.41 -26.37 -18.27
N LEU A 581 30.06 -25.84 -17.09
CA LEU A 581 29.65 -26.64 -15.94
C LEU A 581 28.32 -27.36 -16.22
N ILE A 582 27.35 -26.67 -16.81
CA ILE A 582 26.05 -27.24 -17.20
C ILE A 582 26.27 -28.37 -18.21
N LYS A 583 27.10 -28.17 -19.24
CA LYS A 583 27.44 -29.21 -20.23
C LYS A 583 28.14 -30.42 -19.58
N PHE A 584 29.10 -30.19 -18.69
CA PHE A 584 29.80 -31.25 -17.96
C PHE A 584 28.84 -32.12 -17.13
N ILE A 585 27.93 -31.48 -16.39
CA ILE A 585 26.93 -32.17 -15.58
C ILE A 585 25.96 -32.98 -16.45
N ASN A 586 25.47 -32.40 -17.55
CA ASN A 586 24.57 -33.09 -18.48
C ASN A 586 25.23 -34.32 -19.14
N ASN A 587 26.52 -34.25 -19.46
CA ASN A 587 27.27 -35.39 -20.01
C ASN A 587 27.45 -36.52 -18.99
N ASN A 588 27.70 -36.20 -17.71
CA ASN A 588 27.79 -37.23 -16.66
C ASN A 588 26.44 -37.92 -16.43
N ASN A 589 25.33 -37.20 -16.49
CA ASN A 589 23.98 -37.79 -16.38
C ASN A 589 23.68 -38.75 -17.54
N ASN A 590 24.04 -38.40 -18.78
CA ASN A 590 23.82 -39.26 -19.94
C ASN A 590 24.67 -40.55 -19.87
N ASN A 591 25.88 -40.49 -19.31
CA ASN A 591 26.72 -41.68 -19.12
C ASN A 591 26.19 -42.61 -18.02
N ASN A 592 25.54 -42.08 -16.99
CA ASN A 592 24.95 -42.89 -15.91
C ASN A 592 23.60 -43.51 -16.31
N ASN A 593 22.79 -42.82 -17.13
CA ASN A 593 21.49 -43.33 -17.60
C ASN A 593 21.59 -44.52 -18.57
N ASN A 594 22.76 -44.78 -19.16
CA ASN A 594 22.97 -45.94 -20.01
C ASN A 594 23.24 -47.25 -19.24
N ASN A 595 23.34 -47.23 -17.89
CA ASN A 595 23.73 -48.40 -17.11
C ASN A 595 22.79 -48.86 -15.98
N THR A 596 21.68 -48.17 -15.65
CA THR A 596 20.73 -48.66 -14.63
C THR A 596 19.35 -48.05 -14.76
N ASN A 597 18.35 -48.87 -15.09
CA ASN A 597 16.94 -48.58 -14.81
C ASN A 597 16.73 -48.73 -13.30
N ASN A 598 16.58 -47.63 -12.55
CA ASN A 598 15.77 -47.48 -11.33
C ASN A 598 16.24 -46.26 -10.48
N ASN A 599 15.28 -45.41 -10.09
CA ASN A 599 15.30 -44.33 -9.08
C ASN A 599 15.68 -42.90 -9.52
N ASP A 600 14.71 -42.15 -10.06
CA ASP A 600 14.80 -40.73 -10.42
C ASP A 600 15.17 -39.78 -9.25
N ASN A 601 14.95 -40.17 -7.99
CA ASN A 601 15.22 -39.29 -6.84
C ASN A 601 16.71 -39.20 -6.43
N ASN A 602 17.58 -40.14 -6.85
CA ASN A 602 19.00 -40.11 -6.47
C ASN A 602 19.84 -39.21 -7.38
N ASN A 603 19.40 -38.98 -8.63
CA ASN A 603 20.17 -38.24 -9.63
C ASN A 603 20.28 -36.74 -9.29
N ASP A 604 19.19 -36.12 -8.79
CA ASP A 604 19.18 -34.71 -8.42
C ASP A 604 20.15 -34.38 -7.27
N GLU A 605 20.31 -35.28 -6.31
CA GLU A 605 21.21 -35.09 -5.17
C GLU A 605 22.68 -35.16 -5.60
N GLU A 606 23.02 -36.06 -6.54
CA GLU A 606 24.37 -36.18 -7.09
C GLU A 606 24.74 -34.96 -7.96
N ILE A 607 23.82 -34.52 -8.82
CA ILE A 607 23.97 -33.28 -9.61
C ILE A 607 24.20 -32.08 -8.68
N PHE A 608 23.41 -31.97 -7.61
CA PHE A 608 23.55 -30.88 -6.65
C PHE A 608 24.87 -30.92 -5.88
N LYS A 609 25.40 -32.12 -5.59
CA LYS A 609 26.74 -32.29 -5.01
C LYS A 609 27.83 -31.78 -5.95
N ILE A 610 27.71 -32.03 -7.25
CA ILE A 610 28.66 -31.52 -8.26
C ILE A 610 28.60 -29.98 -8.33
N TYR A 611 27.40 -29.40 -8.44
CA TYR A 611 27.21 -27.94 -8.38
C TYR A 611 27.82 -27.37 -7.10
N SER A 612 27.47 -27.92 -5.94
CA SER A 612 27.95 -27.45 -4.64
C SER A 612 29.48 -27.44 -4.58
N LYS A 613 30.13 -28.51 -5.05
CA LYS A 613 31.59 -28.63 -5.05
C LYS A 613 32.28 -27.60 -5.95
N GLU A 614 31.75 -27.35 -7.15
CA GLU A 614 32.35 -26.39 -8.08
C GLU A 614 32.04 -24.93 -7.69
N ILE A 615 30.82 -24.65 -7.23
CA ILE A 615 30.42 -23.31 -6.78
C ILE A 615 31.13 -22.92 -5.47
N LEU A 616 31.49 -23.87 -4.60
CA LEU A 616 32.30 -23.61 -3.40
C LEU A 616 33.70 -23.06 -3.72
N LYS A 617 34.26 -23.36 -4.90
CA LYS A 617 35.58 -22.84 -5.33
C LYS A 617 35.51 -21.43 -5.92
N ARG A 618 34.31 -20.90 -6.18
CA ARG A 618 34.11 -19.61 -6.85
C ARG A 618 34.49 -18.46 -5.91
N PRO A 619 35.18 -17.40 -6.41
CA PRO A 619 35.43 -16.20 -5.62
C PRO A 619 34.13 -15.64 -5.03
N GLN A 620 34.17 -15.26 -3.75
CA GLN A 620 32.97 -14.88 -3.01
C GLN A 620 32.25 -13.69 -3.67
N LEU A 621 32.99 -12.67 -4.13
CA LEU A 621 32.42 -11.52 -4.84
C LEU A 621 31.58 -11.94 -6.05
N LEU A 622 32.13 -12.82 -6.90
CA LEU A 622 31.44 -13.33 -8.09
C LEU A 622 30.21 -14.18 -7.70
N LYS A 623 30.33 -15.02 -6.68
CA LYS A 623 29.19 -15.83 -6.20
C LYS A 623 28.06 -14.95 -5.66
N GLN A 624 28.38 -13.92 -4.89
CA GLN A 624 27.39 -13.05 -4.27
C GLN A 624 26.71 -12.13 -5.28
N ILE A 625 27.42 -11.61 -6.29
CA ILE A 625 26.76 -10.82 -7.36
C ILE A 625 25.82 -11.69 -8.20
N GLN A 626 26.18 -12.95 -8.48
CA GLN A 626 25.28 -13.89 -9.17
C GLN A 626 24.02 -14.21 -8.36
N LEU A 627 24.16 -14.43 -7.05
CA LEU A 627 23.01 -14.64 -6.16
C LEU A 627 22.14 -13.39 -6.04
N LEU A 628 22.75 -12.21 -5.99
CA LEU A 628 22.02 -10.93 -5.95
C LEU A 628 21.21 -10.71 -7.23
N PHE A 629 21.84 -10.84 -8.40
CA PHE A 629 21.18 -10.70 -9.70
C PHE A 629 20.13 -11.81 -9.91
N GLY A 630 20.40 -13.02 -9.42
CA GLY A 630 19.45 -14.11 -9.41
C GLY A 630 18.21 -13.74 -8.60
N ASN A 631 18.40 -13.19 -7.40
CA ASN A 631 17.30 -12.74 -6.54
C ASN A 631 16.50 -11.61 -7.18
N LEU A 632 17.15 -10.62 -7.78
CA LEU A 632 16.46 -9.57 -8.54
C LEU A 632 15.60 -10.14 -9.68
N ARG A 633 16.03 -11.25 -10.29
CA ARG A 633 15.30 -11.94 -11.37
C ARG A 633 14.17 -12.83 -10.87
N LEU A 634 14.41 -13.68 -9.87
CA LEU A 634 13.56 -14.82 -9.50
C LEU A 634 12.90 -14.72 -8.13
N SER A 635 13.35 -13.82 -7.26
CA SER A 635 12.76 -13.69 -5.93
C SER A 635 11.33 -13.16 -6.02
N ILE A 636 10.48 -13.60 -5.10
CA ILE A 636 9.15 -13.02 -4.88
C ILE A 636 9.19 -11.77 -3.98
N LYS A 637 10.37 -11.45 -3.42
CA LYS A 637 10.58 -10.26 -2.60
C LYS A 637 10.63 -9.01 -3.48
N GLU A 638 10.04 -7.93 -2.99
CA GLU A 638 10.04 -6.64 -3.68
C GLU A 638 11.37 -5.93 -3.59
N SER A 639 12.09 -6.14 -2.48
CA SER A 639 13.42 -5.62 -2.28
C SER A 639 14.35 -6.72 -1.77
N ILE A 640 15.56 -6.75 -2.30
CA ILE A 640 16.58 -7.74 -1.95
C ILE A 640 17.59 -7.07 -1.04
N SER A 641 17.96 -7.73 0.06
CA SER A 641 19.07 -7.26 0.90
C SER A 641 20.40 -7.57 0.20
N PRO A 642 21.22 -6.57 -0.12
CA PRO A 642 22.54 -6.80 -0.70
C PRO A 642 23.60 -7.10 0.37
N ASN A 643 23.23 -7.43 1.62
CA ASN A 643 24.17 -7.54 2.74
C ASN A 643 25.27 -8.59 2.52
N LEU A 644 24.92 -9.75 1.97
CA LEU A 644 25.91 -10.79 1.67
C LEU A 644 26.87 -10.38 0.55
N PHE A 645 26.41 -9.55 -0.40
CA PHE A 645 27.26 -8.96 -1.42
C PHE A 645 28.17 -7.87 -0.82
N LEU A 646 27.64 -6.99 0.04
CA LEU A 646 28.42 -5.98 0.75
C LEU A 646 29.58 -6.61 1.53
N GLN A 647 29.33 -7.71 2.25
CA GLN A 647 30.35 -8.47 2.99
C GLN A 647 31.44 -9.11 2.10
N SER A 648 31.22 -9.18 0.78
CA SER A 648 32.20 -9.72 -0.18
C SER A 648 33.07 -8.66 -0.85
N LEU A 649 32.79 -7.37 -0.61
CA LEU A 649 33.56 -6.24 -1.13
C LEU A 649 34.84 -5.98 -0.29
N PRO A 650 35.81 -5.20 -0.80
CA PRO A 650 36.91 -4.70 0.02
C PRO A 650 36.45 -4.00 1.31
N ILE A 651 37.26 -4.06 2.37
CA ILE A 651 36.91 -3.58 3.72
C ILE A 651 36.52 -2.09 3.75
N GLU A 652 37.06 -1.29 2.83
CA GLU A 652 36.78 0.13 2.67
C GLU A 652 35.29 0.41 2.48
N PHE A 653 34.58 -0.44 1.73
CA PHE A 653 33.15 -0.33 1.48
C PHE A 653 32.28 -0.94 2.59
N GLN A 654 32.86 -1.70 3.52
CA GLN A 654 32.13 -2.36 4.62
C GLN A 654 32.00 -1.48 5.87
N THR A 655 32.53 -0.25 5.82
CA THR A 655 32.62 0.66 6.97
C THR A 655 31.27 1.29 7.36
N GLY A 656 30.25 1.18 6.51
CA GLY A 656 28.95 1.85 6.67
C GLY A 656 28.99 3.35 6.35
N GLN A 657 30.10 3.85 5.78
CA GLN A 657 30.24 5.22 5.32
C GLN A 657 29.55 5.45 3.97
N GLN A 658 29.32 6.72 3.62
CA GLN A 658 28.93 7.07 2.26
C GLN A 658 30.16 7.02 1.35
N HIS A 659 29.96 6.54 0.12
CA HIS A 659 31.00 6.46 -0.90
C HIS A 659 30.52 7.08 -2.20
N ASP A 660 31.48 7.45 -3.05
CA ASP A 660 31.20 7.88 -4.41
C ASP A 660 30.75 6.68 -5.27
N SER A 661 29.59 6.82 -5.92
CA SER A 661 29.01 5.74 -6.74
C SER A 661 29.87 5.40 -7.97
N PHE A 662 30.59 6.37 -8.53
CA PHE A 662 31.45 6.19 -9.71
C PHE A 662 32.75 5.49 -9.32
N GLU A 663 33.37 5.88 -8.20
CA GLU A 663 34.55 5.20 -7.64
C GLU A 663 34.24 3.75 -7.25
N PHE A 664 33.10 3.52 -6.58
CA PHE A 664 32.62 2.18 -6.28
C PHE A 664 32.45 1.35 -7.56
N GLY A 665 31.81 1.92 -8.57
CA GLY A 665 31.56 1.27 -9.85
C GLY A 665 32.83 0.85 -10.57
N LYS A 666 33.82 1.75 -10.64
CA LYS A 666 35.15 1.48 -11.19
C LYS A 666 35.83 0.32 -10.45
N SER A 667 35.91 0.43 -9.12
CA SER A 667 36.51 -0.60 -8.28
C SER A 667 35.83 -1.96 -8.48
N LEU A 668 34.50 -2.01 -8.52
CA LEU A 668 33.75 -3.25 -8.75
C LEU A 668 34.09 -3.89 -10.10
N LEU A 669 34.07 -3.10 -11.18
CA LEU A 669 34.36 -3.59 -12.53
C LEU A 669 35.80 -4.10 -12.66
N ASP A 670 36.77 -3.37 -12.09
CA ASP A 670 38.19 -3.78 -12.06
C ASP A 670 38.39 -5.11 -11.31
N HIS A 671 37.75 -5.27 -10.14
CA HIS A 671 37.83 -6.52 -9.37
C HIS A 671 37.19 -7.70 -10.10
N LEU A 672 36.03 -7.49 -10.75
CA LEU A 672 35.38 -8.54 -11.54
C LEU A 672 36.20 -8.91 -12.78
N ASP A 673 36.79 -7.92 -13.45
CA ASP A 673 37.68 -8.16 -14.59
C ASP A 673 38.92 -8.97 -14.19
N LEU A 674 39.53 -8.63 -13.05
CA LEU A 674 40.65 -9.40 -12.50
C LEU A 674 40.26 -10.86 -12.20
N ILE A 675 39.07 -11.09 -11.62
CA ILE A 675 38.54 -12.43 -11.36
C ILE A 675 38.37 -13.19 -12.68
N PHE A 676 37.77 -12.59 -13.71
CA PHE A 676 37.56 -13.23 -15.00
C PHE A 676 38.89 -13.52 -15.72
N LYS A 677 39.86 -12.60 -15.67
CA LYS A 677 41.22 -12.83 -16.18
C LYS A 677 41.87 -14.03 -15.49
N GLN A 678 41.74 -14.16 -14.17
CA GLN A 678 42.27 -15.30 -13.43
C GLN A 678 41.58 -16.62 -13.81
N GLN A 679 40.26 -16.62 -13.96
CA GLN A 679 39.50 -17.81 -14.38
C GLN A 679 39.95 -18.29 -15.76
N ILE A 680 40.05 -17.40 -16.74
CA ILE A 680 40.51 -17.74 -18.10
C ILE A 680 41.96 -18.25 -18.09
N LYS A 681 42.87 -17.62 -17.32
CA LYS A 681 44.26 -18.10 -17.18
C LYS A 681 44.32 -19.51 -16.61
N ASN A 682 43.51 -19.80 -15.59
CA ASN A 682 43.46 -21.13 -14.97
C ASN A 682 42.91 -22.18 -15.94
N GLU A 683 41.89 -21.85 -16.73
CA GLU A 683 41.35 -22.74 -17.77
C GLU A 683 42.39 -23.02 -18.87
N GLN A 684 43.10 -21.99 -19.35
CA GLN A 684 44.17 -22.15 -20.34
C GLN A 684 45.32 -23.02 -19.80
N GLN A 685 45.72 -22.83 -18.55
CA GLN A 685 46.74 -23.66 -17.90
C GLN A 685 46.29 -25.12 -17.75
N GLN A 686 45.03 -25.36 -17.39
CA GLN A 686 44.48 -26.73 -17.29
C GLN A 686 44.43 -27.39 -18.67
N GLN A 687 44.02 -26.67 -19.71
CA GLN A 687 44.03 -27.18 -21.09
C GLN A 687 45.46 -27.50 -21.56
N GLN A 688 46.44 -26.65 -21.26
CA GLN A 688 47.85 -26.93 -21.56
C GLN A 688 48.37 -28.15 -20.79
N GLN A 689 48.01 -28.31 -19.51
CA GLN A 689 48.39 -29.49 -18.73
C GLN A 689 47.74 -30.77 -19.27
N GLN A 690 46.47 -30.73 -19.68
CA GLN A 690 45.79 -31.87 -20.31
C GLN A 690 46.42 -32.22 -21.67
N GLN A 691 46.78 -31.21 -22.47
CA GLN A 691 47.51 -31.41 -23.72
C GLN A 691 48.91 -31.99 -23.49
N GLN A 692 49.64 -31.53 -22.46
CA GLN A 692 50.94 -32.08 -22.08
C GLN A 692 50.83 -33.52 -21.53
N GLN A 693 49.76 -33.86 -20.80
CA GLN A 693 49.50 -35.23 -20.35
C GLN A 693 49.11 -36.16 -21.51
N GLN A 694 48.44 -35.64 -22.55
CA GLN A 694 48.14 -36.39 -23.78
C GLN A 694 49.35 -36.44 -24.75
N GLN A 695 50.32 -35.54 -24.60
CA GLN A 695 51.55 -35.46 -25.38
C GLN A 695 52.78 -35.77 -24.52
N LEU A 696 52.83 -36.97 -23.94
CA LEU A 696 54.07 -37.58 -23.45
C LEU A 696 54.89 -38.10 -24.65
N ASN A 697 55.34 -37.18 -25.52
CA ASN A 697 56.45 -37.33 -26.49
C ASN A 697 56.50 -36.11 -27.41
N LEU A 698 57.39 -35.16 -27.09
CA LEU A 698 58.18 -34.27 -27.98
C LEU A 698 58.62 -33.05 -27.15
N LYS A 699 59.74 -33.20 -26.46
CA LYS A 699 60.55 -32.04 -26.03
C LYS A 699 61.07 -31.38 -27.30
N ASN A 700 60.73 -30.11 -27.53
CA ASN A 700 61.66 -29.12 -28.11
C ASN A 700 61.09 -27.70 -28.02
N SER A 701 61.76 -26.91 -27.19
CA SER A 701 62.14 -25.50 -27.33
C SER A 701 61.30 -24.62 -28.27
N ASN A 702 60.60 -23.64 -27.70
CA ASN A 702 60.84 -22.21 -27.90
C ASN A 702 59.88 -21.38 -27.01
N ASN A 703 60.42 -20.84 -25.92
CA ASN A 703 59.76 -19.84 -25.09
C ASN A 703 59.74 -18.50 -25.84
N ALA A 704 58.63 -18.19 -26.51
CA ALA A 704 58.29 -16.83 -26.93
C ALA A 704 57.15 -16.34 -26.04
N SER A 705 57.42 -15.27 -25.31
CA SER A 705 56.50 -14.52 -24.46
C SER A 705 55.34 -13.94 -25.28
N ASN A 706 54.32 -14.74 -25.56
CA ASN A 706 53.05 -14.26 -26.11
C ASN A 706 52.18 -13.77 -24.95
N SER A 707 52.27 -12.48 -24.63
CA SER A 707 51.23 -11.77 -23.87
C SER A 707 49.99 -11.66 -24.75
N THR A 708 49.21 -12.75 -24.86
CA THR A 708 47.89 -12.70 -25.48
C THR A 708 46.99 -11.85 -24.58
N ASN A 709 46.46 -10.73 -25.11
CA ASN A 709 45.50 -9.91 -24.37
C ASN A 709 44.25 -10.76 -24.07
N ILE A 710 44.07 -11.10 -22.81
CA ILE A 710 42.91 -11.87 -22.34
C ILE A 710 41.71 -10.94 -22.34
N VAL A 711 40.77 -11.18 -23.25
CA VAL A 711 39.50 -10.45 -23.33
C VAL A 711 38.50 -11.11 -22.40
N THR A 712 38.02 -10.37 -21.40
CA THR A 712 36.94 -10.82 -20.51
C THR A 712 35.59 -10.31 -20.97
N GLU A 713 34.50 -10.78 -20.34
CA GLU A 713 33.19 -10.18 -20.58
C GLU A 713 33.14 -8.70 -20.15
N ILE A 714 33.90 -8.30 -19.12
CA ILE A 714 33.98 -6.88 -18.71
C ILE A 714 34.61 -6.06 -19.84
N SER A 715 35.76 -6.49 -20.37
CA SER A 715 36.41 -5.81 -21.50
C SER A 715 35.56 -5.84 -22.77
N ASN A 716 34.80 -6.91 -23.00
CA ASN A 716 33.91 -7.02 -24.16
C ASN A 716 32.70 -6.09 -24.07
N GLN A 717 32.12 -5.91 -22.88
CA GLN A 717 30.94 -5.07 -22.69
C GLN A 717 31.29 -3.60 -22.49
N PHE A 718 32.22 -3.30 -21.58
CA PHE A 718 32.53 -1.93 -21.15
C PHE A 718 33.89 -1.42 -21.66
N GLY A 719 34.74 -2.31 -22.19
CA GLY A 719 36.09 -1.96 -22.62
C GLY A 719 36.15 -1.15 -23.92
N GLY A 720 36.86 -0.03 -23.87
CA GLY A 720 37.31 0.74 -25.03
C GLY A 720 38.83 0.94 -25.00
N LYS A 721 39.38 1.53 -26.06
CA LYS A 721 40.79 1.93 -26.14
C LYS A 721 40.94 3.38 -26.53
N LEU A 722 41.84 4.08 -25.83
CA LEU A 722 42.25 5.44 -26.16
C LEU A 722 43.76 5.50 -26.47
N SER A 723 44.15 6.41 -27.35
CA SER A 723 45.53 6.81 -27.60
C SER A 723 45.78 8.18 -26.99
N GLN A 724 46.80 8.30 -26.15
CA GLN A 724 47.38 9.58 -25.77
C GLN A 724 48.55 9.87 -26.71
N ILE A 725 48.43 10.93 -27.52
CA ILE A 725 49.44 11.33 -28.48
C ILE A 725 50.08 12.61 -27.95
N THR A 726 51.36 12.56 -27.64
CA THR A 726 52.16 13.74 -27.23
C THR A 726 53.13 14.10 -28.33
N THR A 727 52.94 15.27 -28.94
CA THR A 727 53.75 15.80 -30.04
C THR A 727 54.68 16.88 -29.53
N CYS A 728 55.98 16.63 -29.56
CA CYS A 728 56.99 17.63 -29.20
C CYS A 728 56.97 18.80 -30.19
N ARG A 729 56.78 20.04 -29.72
CA ARG A 729 56.75 21.24 -30.60
C ARG A 729 58.10 21.54 -31.24
N LYS A 730 59.21 21.11 -30.63
CA LYS A 730 60.56 21.40 -31.14
C LYS A 730 61.00 20.47 -32.28
N CYS A 731 60.76 19.16 -32.17
CA CYS A 731 61.23 18.17 -33.14
C CYS A 731 60.13 17.38 -33.83
N SER A 732 58.87 17.73 -33.57
CA SER A 732 57.67 17.10 -34.14
C SER A 732 57.61 15.58 -33.93
N SER A 733 58.25 15.07 -32.88
CA SER A 733 58.21 13.65 -32.55
C SER A 733 56.96 13.32 -31.76
N GLU A 734 56.22 12.31 -32.20
CA GLU A 734 55.05 11.80 -31.52
C GLU A 734 55.42 10.66 -30.56
N SER A 735 54.92 10.74 -29.33
CA SER A 735 54.89 9.64 -28.37
C SER A 735 53.44 9.20 -28.21
N ILE A 736 53.16 7.94 -28.55
CA ILE A 736 51.80 7.38 -28.52
C ILE A 736 51.74 6.36 -27.38
N LYS A 737 50.83 6.57 -26.43
CA LYS A 737 50.52 5.63 -25.36
C LYS A 737 49.08 5.15 -25.51
N VAL A 738 48.90 3.86 -25.73
CA VAL A 738 47.55 3.24 -25.83
C VAL A 738 47.13 2.73 -24.46
N GLU A 739 45.93 3.11 -24.01
CA GLU A 739 45.34 2.70 -22.74
C GLU A 739 43.96 2.09 -22.96
N GLU A 740 43.62 1.07 -22.18
CA GLU A 740 42.28 0.49 -22.10
C GLU A 740 41.47 1.24 -21.02
N PHE A 741 40.18 1.46 -21.26
CA PHE A 741 39.28 2.08 -20.30
C PHE A 741 37.95 1.31 -20.21
N LEU A 742 37.32 1.28 -19.04
CA LEU A 742 35.96 0.74 -18.85
C LEU A 742 34.91 1.88 -18.74
N GLU A 743 35.37 3.07 -18.36
CA GLU A 743 34.57 4.26 -18.13
C GLU A 743 35.31 5.53 -18.58
N LEU A 744 34.54 6.56 -18.96
CA LEU A 744 35.06 7.91 -19.20
C LEU A 744 34.72 8.82 -18.02
N SER A 745 35.73 9.48 -17.46
CA SER A 745 35.57 10.49 -16.40
C SER A 745 35.71 11.88 -17.00
N LEU A 746 34.60 12.60 -17.13
CA LEU A 746 34.56 13.89 -17.83
C LEU A 746 34.69 15.06 -16.84
N PRO A 747 35.73 15.90 -16.95
CA PRO A 747 35.88 17.11 -16.15
C PRO A 747 35.03 18.27 -16.68
N PHE A 748 34.75 19.23 -15.80
CA PHE A 748 34.17 20.52 -16.17
C PHE A 748 35.29 21.52 -16.45
N HIS A 749 35.60 21.77 -17.73
CA HIS A 749 36.73 22.62 -18.14
C HIS A 749 36.64 24.08 -17.64
N ASP A 750 35.43 24.63 -17.53
CA ASP A 750 35.19 25.95 -16.94
C ASP A 750 34.00 25.92 -15.97
N HIS A 751 34.23 25.50 -14.73
CA HIS A 751 33.21 25.38 -13.67
C HIS A 751 32.26 26.59 -13.51
N ARG A 752 32.60 27.77 -14.02
CA ARG A 752 31.74 28.97 -14.01
C ARG A 752 30.62 28.94 -15.05
N LYS A 753 30.77 28.17 -16.14
CA LYS A 753 29.77 28.01 -17.19
C LYS A 753 28.54 27.30 -16.64
N GLN A 754 27.36 27.92 -16.72
CA GLN A 754 26.15 27.39 -16.09
C GLN A 754 25.51 26.21 -16.85
N GLN A 755 25.74 26.10 -18.15
CA GLN A 755 25.11 25.10 -19.02
C GLN A 755 26.15 24.41 -19.91
N TYR A 756 26.08 23.09 -19.96
CA TYR A 756 26.91 22.23 -20.79
C TYR A 756 26.04 21.31 -21.64
N GLN A 757 26.55 20.95 -22.81
CA GLN A 757 26.10 19.76 -23.54
C GLN A 757 27.09 18.62 -23.28
N LEU A 758 26.61 17.39 -23.16
CA LEU A 758 27.47 16.22 -22.92
C LEU A 758 28.53 16.07 -24.03
N GLU A 759 28.14 16.30 -25.28
CA GLU A 759 29.04 16.28 -26.44
C GLU A 759 30.14 17.34 -26.34
N GLU A 760 29.84 18.52 -25.80
CA GLU A 760 30.83 19.56 -25.55
C GLU A 760 31.86 19.10 -24.52
N MET A 761 31.41 18.45 -23.44
CA MET A 761 32.30 17.90 -22.41
C MET A 761 33.21 16.80 -22.99
N ILE A 762 32.67 15.92 -23.84
CA ILE A 762 33.44 14.89 -24.54
C ILE A 762 34.46 15.53 -25.49
N ASN A 763 34.06 16.51 -26.30
CA ASN A 763 34.97 17.19 -27.22
C ASN A 763 36.07 17.94 -26.48
N GLY A 764 35.76 18.57 -25.35
CA GLY A 764 36.78 19.18 -24.50
C GLY A 764 37.74 18.14 -23.91
N TYR A 765 37.23 16.97 -23.49
CA TYR A 765 38.08 15.86 -23.02
C TYR A 765 39.04 15.34 -24.11
N LEU A 766 38.63 15.42 -25.39
CA LEU A 766 39.42 14.99 -26.56
C LEU A 766 40.21 16.14 -27.21
N SER A 767 40.11 17.36 -26.69
CA SER A 767 40.79 18.53 -27.22
C SER A 767 42.29 18.53 -26.90
N ASN A 768 43.06 19.36 -27.61
CA ASN A 768 44.50 19.49 -27.42
C ASN A 768 44.82 20.15 -26.06
N GLU A 769 45.69 19.50 -25.28
CA GLU A 769 46.26 19.98 -24.02
C GLU A 769 47.68 20.49 -24.27
N GLU A 770 47.93 21.76 -24.00
CA GLU A 770 49.27 22.35 -24.14
C GLU A 770 50.15 22.03 -22.92
N LEU A 771 51.23 21.29 -23.15
CA LEU A 771 52.24 20.93 -22.15
C LEU A 771 53.35 21.99 -22.13
N ILE A 772 53.10 23.11 -21.47
CA ILE A 772 54.00 24.27 -21.37
C ILE A 772 54.39 24.60 -19.92
N GLY A 773 55.40 25.45 -19.75
CA GLY A 773 55.82 25.95 -18.43
C GLY A 773 56.36 24.85 -17.50
N ASP A 774 55.73 24.69 -16.34
CA ASP A 774 56.09 23.65 -15.36
C ASP A 774 55.63 22.24 -15.80
N ASN A 775 54.69 22.16 -16.75
CA ASN A 775 54.15 20.90 -17.27
C ASN A 775 54.84 20.42 -18.56
N ARG A 776 56.02 20.96 -18.90
CA ARG A 776 56.75 20.61 -20.13
C ARG A 776 57.03 19.11 -20.23
N TYR A 777 56.92 18.59 -21.45
CA TYR A 777 57.12 17.19 -21.78
C TYR A 777 58.62 16.87 -21.93
N HIS A 778 59.09 15.79 -21.31
CA HIS A 778 60.45 15.30 -21.54
C HIS A 778 60.51 14.50 -22.85
N CYS A 779 60.91 15.15 -23.94
CA CYS A 779 61.04 14.52 -25.24
C CYS A 779 62.27 13.59 -25.27
N SER A 780 62.08 12.31 -25.57
CA SER A 780 63.16 11.33 -25.68
C SER A 780 64.11 11.60 -26.86
N LYS A 781 63.62 12.22 -27.95
CA LYS A 781 64.46 12.61 -29.10
C LYS A 781 65.29 13.88 -28.83
N CYS A 782 64.72 14.87 -28.14
CA CYS A 782 65.45 16.08 -27.74
C CYS A 782 66.28 15.89 -26.45
N ASN A 783 66.04 14.79 -25.73
CA ASN A 783 66.61 14.48 -24.42
C ASN A 783 66.58 15.65 -23.42
N SER A 784 65.45 16.38 -23.40
CA SER A 784 65.24 17.59 -22.58
C SER A 784 63.75 17.92 -22.47
N LEU A 785 63.38 18.78 -21.50
CA LEU A 785 62.02 19.30 -21.37
C LEU A 785 61.71 20.26 -22.53
N GLN A 786 60.62 19.97 -23.24
CA GLN A 786 60.14 20.71 -24.40
C GLN A 786 58.66 21.02 -24.23
N ASP A 787 58.22 22.12 -24.84
CA ASP A 787 56.79 22.35 -25.03
C ASP A 787 56.24 21.26 -25.96
N ALA A 788 55.04 20.76 -25.66
CA ALA A 788 54.41 19.71 -26.43
C ALA A 788 52.88 19.88 -26.46
N ASP A 789 52.26 19.23 -27.42
CA ASP A 789 50.81 19.14 -27.60
C ASP A 789 50.36 17.73 -27.25
N LYS A 790 49.40 17.58 -26.34
CA LYS A 790 48.87 16.28 -25.93
C LYS A 790 47.41 16.16 -26.32
N ILE A 791 47.08 15.14 -27.11
CA ILE A 791 45.72 14.86 -27.59
C ILE A 791 45.31 13.46 -27.14
N ILE A 792 44.02 13.30 -26.82
CA ILE A 792 43.41 12.00 -26.53
C ILE A 792 42.49 11.63 -27.68
N GLU A 793 42.68 10.45 -28.25
CA GLU A 793 41.87 9.92 -29.34
C GLU A 793 41.25 8.58 -28.92
N ILE A 794 39.94 8.39 -29.16
CA ILE A 794 39.27 7.10 -28.93
C ILE A 794 39.48 6.23 -30.19
N ASN A 795 40.09 5.06 -30.02
CA ASN A 795 40.39 4.15 -31.13
C ASN A 795 39.38 3.01 -31.23
N GLU A 796 38.94 2.50 -30.08
CA GLU A 796 37.94 1.42 -29.97
C GLU A 796 36.86 1.85 -28.99
N THR A 797 35.60 1.77 -29.43
CA THR A 797 34.43 2.21 -28.66
C THR A 797 33.74 1.03 -27.98
N PRO A 798 33.37 1.13 -26.68
CA PRO A 798 32.79 0.02 -25.93
C PRO A 798 31.36 -0.30 -26.37
N ASN A 799 30.86 -1.52 -26.13
CA ASN A 799 29.46 -1.84 -26.41
C ASN A 799 28.51 -1.09 -25.45
N HIS A 800 28.91 -0.94 -24.19
CA HIS A 800 28.25 -0.16 -23.17
C HIS A 800 29.22 0.92 -22.66
N LEU A 801 28.87 2.18 -22.88
CA LEU A 801 29.67 3.32 -22.48
C LEU A 801 29.18 3.83 -21.12
N ILE A 802 30.07 3.85 -20.13
CA ILE A 802 29.84 4.45 -18.81
C ILE A 802 30.54 5.80 -18.76
N ILE A 803 29.80 6.86 -18.46
CA ILE A 803 30.33 8.22 -18.33
C ILE A 803 30.08 8.73 -16.91
N GLY A 804 31.14 9.05 -16.17
CA GLY A 804 31.07 9.80 -14.93
C GLY A 804 31.28 11.28 -15.17
N LEU A 805 30.45 12.12 -14.55
CA LEU A 805 30.59 13.58 -14.59
C LEU A 805 31.29 14.04 -13.30
N ASN A 806 32.50 14.60 -13.40
CA ASN A 806 33.30 15.02 -12.23
C ASN A 806 32.73 16.31 -11.62
N ARG A 807 31.59 16.20 -10.93
CA ARG A 807 30.82 17.33 -10.39
C ARG A 807 31.41 17.85 -9.08
N PHE A 808 32.71 18.06 -9.04
CA PHE A 808 33.39 18.62 -7.89
C PHE A 808 34.54 19.52 -8.33
N HIS A 809 34.81 20.55 -7.55
CA HIS A 809 35.97 21.42 -7.74
C HIS A 809 36.50 21.88 -6.38
N PHE A 810 37.78 22.21 -6.31
CA PHE A 810 38.38 22.77 -5.11
C PHE A 810 38.26 24.30 -5.13
N SER A 811 37.42 24.84 -4.25
CA SER A 811 37.27 26.29 -4.08
C SER A 811 38.39 26.81 -3.20
N ARG A 812 39.22 27.70 -3.76
CA ARG A 812 40.30 28.35 -3.00
C ARG A 812 39.76 29.30 -1.92
N GLU A 813 38.56 29.84 -2.12
CA GLU A 813 37.90 30.76 -1.20
C GLU A 813 37.44 30.05 0.07
N THR A 814 36.77 28.90 -0.10
CA THR A 814 36.27 28.10 1.03
C THR A 814 37.29 27.09 1.54
N LYS A 815 38.41 26.89 0.82
CA LYS A 815 39.42 25.84 1.07
C LYS A 815 38.79 24.45 1.18
N SER A 816 37.74 24.19 0.40
CA SER A 816 36.96 22.97 0.46
C SER A 816 36.56 22.48 -0.94
N ILE A 817 36.19 21.20 -1.03
CA ILE A 817 35.66 20.63 -2.27
C ILE A 817 34.16 20.94 -2.33
N GLU A 818 33.74 21.59 -3.40
CA GLU A 818 32.35 22.00 -3.63
C GLU A 818 31.75 21.23 -4.80
N LYS A 819 30.47 20.86 -4.67
CA LYS A 819 29.73 20.14 -5.72
C LYS A 819 29.31 21.11 -6.84
N LEU A 820 29.52 20.69 -8.08
CA LEU A 820 29.08 21.43 -9.26
C LEU A 820 27.63 21.09 -9.60
N LEU A 821 26.76 22.10 -9.47
CA LEU A 821 25.33 22.01 -9.74
C LEU A 821 24.94 22.51 -11.14
N ASN A 822 25.93 22.78 -12.00
CA ASN A 822 25.75 23.27 -13.36
C ASN A 822 24.88 22.30 -14.18
N HIS A 823 24.04 22.84 -15.06
CA HIS A 823 23.18 22.04 -15.92
C HIS A 823 24.01 21.33 -16.98
N VAL A 824 23.82 20.02 -17.15
CA VAL A 824 24.39 19.24 -18.26
C VAL A 824 23.23 18.63 -19.01
N ASP A 825 23.04 19.04 -20.27
CA ASP A 825 22.10 18.38 -21.17
C ASP A 825 22.76 17.10 -21.71
N TYR A 826 22.10 15.97 -21.51
CA TYR A 826 22.54 14.66 -21.96
C TYR A 826 21.49 14.07 -22.91
N PRO A 827 21.86 13.78 -24.16
CA PRO A 827 20.91 13.34 -25.16
C PRO A 827 20.48 11.89 -24.90
N LEU A 828 19.30 11.51 -25.39
CA LEU A 828 18.93 10.08 -25.42
C LEU A 828 19.79 9.33 -26.43
N ASN A 829 20.20 9.99 -27.51
CA ASN A 829 21.08 9.43 -28.53
C ASN A 829 22.39 10.22 -28.55
N LEU A 830 23.50 9.58 -28.19
CA LEU A 830 24.82 10.21 -28.12
C LEU A 830 25.67 9.76 -29.30
N ASN A 831 26.37 10.69 -29.95
CA ASN A 831 27.34 10.40 -31.00
C ASN A 831 28.75 10.50 -30.43
N LEU A 832 29.40 9.36 -30.19
CA LEU A 832 30.77 9.31 -29.66
C LEU A 832 31.78 9.38 -30.82
N PRO A 833 32.66 10.39 -30.89
CA PRO A 833 33.71 10.47 -31.89
C PRO A 833 34.82 9.44 -31.64
N PHE A 834 35.30 8.79 -32.70
CA PHE A 834 36.41 7.84 -32.64
C PHE A 834 37.21 7.81 -33.95
N ILE A 835 38.44 7.31 -33.91
CA ILE A 835 39.37 7.25 -35.04
C ILE A 835 39.60 5.80 -35.47
N GLN A 836 39.44 5.54 -36.77
CA GLN A 836 39.65 4.22 -37.35
C GLN A 836 41.07 4.11 -37.94
N ASN A 837 41.94 3.30 -37.32
CA ASN A 837 43.28 3.03 -37.85
C ASN A 837 43.26 1.87 -38.88
N HIS A 838 43.54 2.18 -40.15
CA HIS A 838 43.59 1.21 -41.28
C HIS A 838 44.81 0.27 -41.31
N GLN A 839 45.41 -0.08 -40.16
CA GLN A 839 46.64 -0.89 -40.16
C GLN A 839 46.44 -2.42 -40.13
N LYS A 840 45.19 -2.93 -40.15
CA LYS A 840 44.93 -4.39 -40.09
C LYS A 840 44.64 -5.12 -41.42
N ASP A 841 44.51 -4.42 -42.55
CA ASP A 841 44.18 -5.08 -43.84
C ASP A 841 45.38 -5.32 -44.78
N ARG A 842 46.60 -4.87 -44.44
CA ARG A 842 47.76 -4.97 -45.38
C ARG A 842 48.43 -6.34 -45.48
N ASN A 843 48.12 -7.30 -44.62
CA ASN A 843 48.74 -8.62 -44.65
C ASN A 843 47.90 -9.70 -45.37
N ASN A 844 46.71 -9.35 -45.90
CA ASN A 844 45.83 -10.29 -46.60
C ASN A 844 45.68 -10.00 -48.11
N ASP A 845 46.20 -8.88 -48.60
CA ASP A 845 46.11 -8.47 -50.01
C ASP A 845 47.27 -8.97 -50.89
N GLU A 846 48.28 -9.62 -50.30
CA GLU A 846 49.39 -10.27 -51.04
C GLU A 846 49.14 -11.76 -51.34
N ILE A 847 48.02 -12.34 -50.88
CA ILE A 847 47.68 -13.78 -51.07
C ILE A 847 46.46 -13.98 -52.00
N LYS A 848 45.83 -12.90 -52.49
CA LYS A 848 44.60 -12.97 -53.31
C LYS A 848 44.74 -12.53 -54.77
N ASN A 849 45.95 -12.32 -55.27
CA ASN A 849 46.20 -11.87 -56.65
C ASN A 849 46.36 -12.99 -57.70
N GLU A 850 45.95 -14.23 -57.41
CA GLU A 850 46.12 -15.36 -58.35
C GLU A 850 44.84 -16.04 -58.83
N ASN A 851 43.65 -15.62 -58.38
CA ASN A 851 42.40 -16.22 -58.84
C ASN A 851 41.39 -15.12 -59.16
N GLU A 852 40.62 -15.31 -60.24
CA GLU A 852 39.50 -14.46 -60.71
C GLU A 852 39.85 -13.46 -61.83
N ASN A 853 40.47 -13.99 -62.89
CA ASN A 853 39.96 -13.69 -64.24
C ASN A 853 38.60 -14.38 -64.41
N GLU A 854 37.69 -13.74 -65.17
CA GLU A 854 36.36 -14.23 -65.58
C GLU A 854 35.18 -13.89 -64.64
N ILE A 855 34.52 -12.75 -64.88
CA ILE A 855 33.21 -12.65 -65.57
C ILE A 855 32.70 -11.21 -65.43
N LYS A 856 32.52 -10.56 -66.58
CA LYS A 856 31.84 -9.27 -66.75
C LYS A 856 30.35 -9.50 -67.01
N ASN A 857 29.59 -8.41 -66.84
CA ASN A 857 28.20 -8.15 -67.28
C ASN A 857 27.16 -8.53 -66.21
N GLU A 858 26.16 -7.72 -65.85
CA GLU A 858 25.57 -6.52 -66.46
C GLU A 858 24.53 -5.94 -65.49
N ASN A 859 24.22 -4.64 -65.66
CA ASN A 859 22.95 -3.94 -65.29
C ASN A 859 22.81 -3.28 -63.91
N GLU A 860 23.28 -2.03 -63.88
CA GLU A 860 22.53 -0.80 -63.62
C GLU A 860 21.08 -0.94 -63.11
N ASN A 861 20.81 -0.38 -61.93
CA ASN A 861 19.71 0.58 -61.74
C ASN A 861 19.96 1.47 -60.52
N GLU A 862 19.86 2.77 -60.78
CA GLU A 862 20.01 3.90 -59.88
C GLU A 862 18.83 4.00 -58.92
N ASN A 863 19.08 4.37 -57.66
CA ASN A 863 18.49 5.51 -56.95
C ASN A 863 18.69 5.39 -55.42
N GLU A 864 18.80 6.56 -54.77
CA GLU A 864 18.92 6.81 -53.32
C GLU A 864 20.35 7.05 -52.77
N LYS A 865 20.85 8.27 -53.02
CA LYS A 865 21.90 8.96 -52.26
C LYS A 865 21.28 10.17 -51.57
N GLU A 866 21.34 10.22 -50.24
CA GLU A 866 21.26 11.40 -49.32
C GLU A 866 21.18 10.74 -47.91
N ASP A 867 22.11 10.85 -46.96
CA ASP A 867 22.71 12.04 -46.34
C ASP A 867 23.97 11.64 -45.56
N PHE A 868 25.11 12.30 -45.81
CA PHE A 868 26.24 12.36 -44.86
C PHE A 868 26.79 13.79 -44.84
N LYS A 869 26.30 14.61 -43.90
CA LYS A 869 26.84 15.95 -43.65
C LYS A 869 28.21 15.84 -42.97
N LYS A 870 29.27 16.18 -43.73
CA LYS A 870 30.59 16.55 -43.21
C LYS A 870 30.49 17.95 -42.60
N ILE A 871 30.76 18.09 -41.30
CA ILE A 871 30.94 19.41 -40.67
C ILE A 871 32.42 19.77 -40.81
N LYS A 872 32.70 20.85 -41.55
CA LYS A 872 33.96 21.61 -41.50
C LYS A 872 33.75 22.74 -40.48
N ILE A 873 34.66 22.90 -39.53
CA ILE A 873 34.72 24.09 -38.68
C ILE A 873 35.71 25.05 -39.35
N ASN A 874 35.24 26.24 -39.70
CA ASN A 874 36.04 27.36 -40.17
C ASN A 874 36.57 28.14 -38.95
N GLU A 875 37.86 28.41 -38.93
CA GLU A 875 38.44 29.50 -38.15
C GLU A 875 38.50 30.72 -39.08
N ASN A 876 37.88 31.82 -38.64
CA ASN A 876 38.12 33.15 -39.19
C ASN A 876 39.24 33.73 -38.33
N ASP A 877 40.28 34.27 -38.96
CA ASP A 877 40.99 35.46 -38.47
C ASP A 877 41.49 36.21 -39.70
N ASP A 878 41.21 37.50 -39.68
CA ASP A 878 41.45 38.49 -40.71
C ASP A 878 42.93 38.94 -40.77
N ASP A 879 43.25 39.62 -41.87
CA ASP A 879 44.33 40.60 -42.07
C ASP A 879 45.74 40.12 -42.53
N ASP A 880 45.92 40.32 -43.84
CA ASP A 880 46.96 41.13 -44.49
C ASP A 880 48.37 40.58 -44.83
N ASP A 881 48.64 40.74 -46.13
CA ASP A 881 49.89 41.08 -46.84
C ASP A 881 50.92 39.98 -47.22
N ASP A 882 50.92 39.72 -48.53
CA ASP A 882 52.05 39.69 -49.48
C ASP A 882 53.35 38.93 -49.12
N ASP A 883 53.69 37.89 -49.89
CA ASP A 883 54.73 37.94 -50.94
C ASP A 883 54.98 36.55 -51.57
N ASP A 884 55.35 36.56 -52.84
CA ASP A 884 55.50 35.45 -53.78
C ASP A 884 56.69 34.50 -53.50
N GLY A 885 56.60 33.23 -53.92
CA GLY A 885 57.80 32.39 -54.08
C GLY A 885 57.65 30.86 -54.05
N ASP A 886 57.33 30.29 -55.22
CA ASP A 886 57.82 29.04 -55.82
C ASP A 886 57.98 27.69 -55.06
N GLU A 887 57.28 26.71 -55.66
CA GLU A 887 57.74 25.37 -56.07
C GLU A 887 57.94 24.21 -55.06
N ASN A 888 56.99 23.26 -55.16
CA ASN A 888 57.18 21.80 -55.20
C ASN A 888 57.88 21.09 -54.03
N SER A 889 57.09 20.73 -53.01
CA SER A 889 57.26 19.43 -52.32
C SER A 889 55.91 18.86 -51.87
N LYS A 890 55.46 17.78 -52.53
CA LYS A 890 54.23 17.04 -52.21
C LYS A 890 54.45 16.14 -50.98
N GLU A 891 54.24 16.67 -49.78
CA GLU A 891 54.10 15.84 -48.57
C GLU A 891 52.65 15.36 -48.38
N LYS A 892 52.42 14.06 -48.59
CA LYS A 892 51.16 13.38 -48.26
C LYS A 892 51.01 13.24 -46.73
N LYS A 893 50.47 14.25 -46.04
CA LYS A 893 49.96 14.09 -44.65
C LYS A 893 48.68 13.24 -44.68
N LYS A 894 48.75 12.01 -44.13
CA LYS A 894 47.59 11.11 -43.95
C LYS A 894 46.63 11.72 -42.91
N LYS A 895 45.51 12.30 -43.36
CA LYS A 895 44.42 12.71 -42.46
C LYS A 895 43.72 11.47 -41.88
N SER A 896 43.74 11.31 -40.56
CA SER A 896 42.87 10.36 -39.84
C SER A 896 41.40 10.73 -40.08
N ILE A 897 40.54 9.74 -40.30
CA ILE A 897 39.10 9.95 -40.52
C ILE A 897 38.38 9.76 -39.19
N ILE A 898 37.79 10.83 -38.66
CA ILE A 898 36.92 10.78 -37.48
C ILE A 898 35.58 10.16 -37.90
N LYS A 899 35.16 9.10 -37.22
CA LYS A 899 33.84 8.48 -37.33
C LYS A 899 33.03 8.74 -36.06
N LEU A 900 31.71 8.60 -36.19
CA LEU A 900 30.77 8.70 -35.07
C LEU A 900 30.19 7.32 -34.78
N SER A 901 30.17 6.95 -33.50
CA SER A 901 29.49 5.77 -33.01
C SER A 901 28.22 6.20 -32.29
N ASN A 902 27.06 5.71 -32.73
CA ASN A 902 25.77 6.09 -32.15
C ASN A 902 25.46 5.23 -30.93
N TYR A 903 25.02 5.88 -29.86
CA TYR A 903 24.65 5.25 -28.60
C TYR A 903 23.25 5.68 -28.15
N SER A 904 22.57 4.83 -27.37
CA SER A 904 21.29 5.11 -26.74
C SER A 904 21.41 5.08 -25.21
N LEU A 905 20.88 6.09 -24.53
CA LEU A 905 20.85 6.19 -23.06
C LEU A 905 19.88 5.16 -22.49
N TYR A 906 20.32 4.37 -21.51
CA TYR A 906 19.45 3.42 -20.81
C TYR A 906 19.53 3.50 -19.28
N SER A 907 20.50 4.22 -18.71
CA SER A 907 20.53 4.47 -17.27
C SER A 907 21.16 5.81 -16.92
N VAL A 908 20.60 6.48 -15.91
CA VAL A 908 21.06 7.74 -15.34
C VAL A 908 21.07 7.61 -13.82
N ILE A 909 22.25 7.65 -13.22
CA ILE A 909 22.39 7.73 -11.77
C ILE A 909 22.40 9.21 -11.38
N ILE A 910 21.48 9.59 -10.49
CA ILE A 910 21.35 10.93 -9.94
C ILE A 910 22.02 10.97 -8.57
N HIS A 911 22.75 12.05 -8.28
CA HIS A 911 23.21 12.36 -6.95
C HIS A 911 22.45 13.58 -6.40
N SER A 912 21.63 13.35 -5.37
CA SER A 912 20.93 14.41 -4.63
C SER A 912 21.78 14.90 -3.47
N GLY A 913 21.94 16.21 -3.34
CA GLY A 913 22.69 16.84 -2.24
C GLY A 913 23.49 18.05 -2.68
N ARG A 914 23.91 18.89 -1.73
CA ARG A 914 24.77 20.07 -1.98
C ARG A 914 26.27 19.77 -1.80
N SER A 915 26.58 18.70 -1.08
CA SER A 915 27.96 18.29 -0.83
C SER A 915 28.39 17.24 -1.86
N PRO A 916 29.67 17.23 -2.29
CA PRO A 916 30.21 16.11 -3.05
C PRO A 916 30.45 14.88 -2.16
N THR A 917 30.59 15.06 -0.84
CA THR A 917 30.90 13.99 0.11
C THR A 917 29.69 13.37 0.80
N HIS A 918 28.52 14.03 0.70
CA HIS A 918 27.29 13.57 1.35
C HIS A 918 26.09 13.80 0.44
N GLY A 919 25.21 12.80 0.38
CA GLY A 919 23.99 12.89 -0.38
C GLY A 919 23.26 11.56 -0.48
N HIS A 920 22.40 11.47 -1.48
CA HIS A 920 21.63 10.27 -1.78
C HIS A 920 21.73 9.93 -3.26
N TYR A 921 21.98 8.66 -3.57
CA TYR A 921 22.02 8.16 -4.94
C TYR A 921 20.74 7.38 -5.24
N TYR A 922 20.22 7.59 -6.44
CA TYR A 922 19.14 6.80 -7.02
C TYR A 922 19.30 6.82 -8.54
N ASN A 923 18.64 5.92 -9.27
CA ASN A 923 18.81 5.84 -10.72
C ASN A 923 17.51 5.66 -11.49
N TYR A 924 17.46 6.30 -12.65
CA TYR A 924 16.46 6.04 -13.68
C TYR A 924 17.06 5.07 -14.67
N SER A 925 16.42 3.93 -14.91
CA SER A 925 16.93 2.93 -15.83
C SER A 925 15.83 2.25 -16.63
N CYS A 926 16.19 1.85 -17.83
CA CYS A 926 15.49 0.88 -18.64
C CYS A 926 16.43 -0.24 -19.10
N THR A 927 15.89 -1.29 -19.71
CA THR A 927 16.69 -2.40 -20.21
C THR A 927 17.56 -1.93 -21.38
N SER A 928 18.82 -2.38 -21.41
CA SER A 928 19.74 -2.04 -22.51
C SER A 928 19.42 -2.73 -23.85
N SER A 929 18.38 -3.58 -23.92
CA SER A 929 17.93 -4.18 -25.17
C SER A 929 17.09 -3.18 -25.96
N ASN A 930 17.48 -2.93 -27.21
CA ASN A 930 16.64 -2.20 -28.14
C ASN A 930 15.41 -3.06 -28.46
N ASN A 931 14.23 -2.62 -28.03
CA ASN A 931 12.96 -3.29 -28.37
C ASN A 931 12.83 -3.36 -29.91
N SER A 932 13.14 -4.53 -30.49
CA SER A 932 12.94 -4.84 -31.91
C SER A 932 11.47 -4.74 -32.35
N ASN A 933 10.54 -4.61 -31.40
CA ASN A 933 9.10 -4.69 -31.62
C ASN A 933 8.37 -3.34 -31.56
N GLY A 934 9.08 -2.20 -31.54
CA GLY A 934 8.48 -0.86 -31.59
C GLY A 934 7.64 -0.46 -30.36
N LYS A 935 7.65 -1.26 -29.28
CA LYS A 935 7.00 -0.88 -28.02
C LYS A 935 7.86 0.12 -27.24
N PRO A 936 7.24 1.15 -26.62
CA PRO A 936 7.95 2.10 -25.78
C PRO A 936 8.68 1.35 -24.67
N VAL A 937 9.91 1.78 -24.40
CA VAL A 937 10.74 1.18 -23.35
C VAL A 937 10.28 1.76 -22.00
N ASP A 938 9.87 0.89 -21.08
CA ASP A 938 9.42 1.30 -19.75
C ASP A 938 10.61 1.69 -18.88
N TRP A 939 10.77 3.00 -18.66
CA TRP A 939 11.72 3.54 -17.69
C TRP A 939 11.23 3.31 -16.26
N CYS A 940 12.17 3.05 -15.37
CA CYS A 940 11.90 2.87 -13.95
C CYS A 940 12.84 3.72 -13.10
N LEU A 941 12.27 4.34 -12.07
CA LEU A 941 13.00 4.92 -10.95
C LEU A 941 13.31 3.81 -9.95
N PHE A 942 14.59 3.62 -9.66
CA PHE A 942 15.11 2.76 -8.61
C PHE A 942 15.65 3.66 -7.51
N ASN A 943 14.97 3.65 -6.37
CA ASN A 943 15.39 4.38 -5.18
C ASN A 943 15.39 3.39 -4.01
N ASP A 944 16.53 2.72 -3.84
CA ASP A 944 16.71 1.63 -2.89
C ASP A 944 15.61 0.57 -3.00
N SER A 945 14.81 0.38 -1.95
CA SER A 945 13.74 -0.62 -1.91
C SER A 945 12.57 -0.29 -2.83
N MET A 946 12.45 0.96 -3.29
CA MET A 946 11.34 1.42 -4.12
C MET A 946 11.70 1.35 -5.60
N VAL A 947 10.82 0.70 -6.38
CA VAL A 947 10.87 0.72 -7.85
C VAL A 947 9.55 1.29 -8.36
N LYS A 948 9.62 2.27 -9.27
CA LYS A 948 8.44 2.94 -9.84
C LYS A 948 8.59 3.15 -11.34
N ILE A 949 7.56 2.83 -12.12
CA ILE A 949 7.52 3.18 -13.55
C ILE A 949 7.50 4.71 -13.71
N THR A 950 8.26 5.22 -14.66
CA THR A 950 8.41 6.65 -14.93
C THR A 950 8.63 6.88 -16.42
N ASP A 951 8.62 8.14 -16.83
CA ASP A 951 8.87 8.56 -18.21
C ASP A 951 10.19 9.35 -18.30
N VAL A 952 10.63 9.56 -19.54
CA VAL A 952 11.89 10.27 -19.82
C VAL A 952 11.85 11.74 -19.38
N GLN A 953 10.70 12.39 -19.47
CA GLN A 953 10.58 13.82 -19.18
C GLN A 953 10.77 14.11 -17.69
N THR A 954 10.36 13.17 -16.84
CA THR A 954 10.52 13.23 -15.39
C THR A 954 11.99 13.44 -15.01
N PHE A 955 12.92 12.63 -15.55
CA PHE A 955 14.32 12.72 -15.14
C PHE A 955 15.15 13.71 -15.96
N LYS A 956 14.79 13.97 -17.23
CA LYS A 956 15.47 15.01 -18.03
C LYS A 956 15.35 16.41 -17.42
N ASN A 957 14.23 16.68 -16.74
CA ASN A 957 14.00 17.96 -16.07
C ASN A 957 14.24 17.91 -14.56
N ILE A 958 14.89 16.85 -14.04
CA ILE A 958 15.02 16.66 -12.59
C ILE A 958 15.73 17.83 -11.91
N ASN A 959 16.75 18.41 -12.55
CA ASN A 959 17.48 19.55 -12.02
C ASN A 959 16.64 20.85 -11.98
N LYS A 960 15.55 20.93 -12.77
CA LYS A 960 14.61 22.07 -12.70
C LYS A 960 13.62 21.93 -11.54
N GLN A 961 13.26 20.69 -11.21
CA GLN A 961 12.44 20.34 -10.05
C GLN A 961 13.27 20.47 -8.77
N PHE A 962 14.36 19.71 -8.70
CA PHE A 962 15.28 19.61 -7.59
C PHE A 962 16.67 20.07 -8.02
N TYR A 963 16.99 21.35 -7.79
CA TYR A 963 18.25 21.94 -8.27
C TYR A 963 19.53 21.28 -7.72
N THR A 964 19.45 20.58 -6.58
CA THR A 964 20.56 19.80 -5.99
C THR A 964 20.77 18.44 -6.64
N ASP A 965 19.81 18.00 -7.44
CA ASP A 965 19.75 16.66 -8.01
C ASP A 965 20.25 16.77 -9.44
N VAL A 966 21.38 16.13 -9.66
CA VAL A 966 22.16 16.27 -10.88
C VAL A 966 22.53 14.88 -11.41
N PRO A 967 22.52 14.68 -12.74
CA PRO A 967 23.04 13.45 -13.33
C PRO A 967 24.52 13.30 -12.96
N TYR A 968 24.89 12.14 -12.46
CA TYR A 968 26.23 11.85 -11.95
C TYR A 968 26.94 10.80 -12.82
N ILE A 969 26.23 9.73 -13.19
CA ILE A 969 26.75 8.65 -14.04
C ILE A 969 25.71 8.34 -15.12
N LEU A 970 26.17 8.22 -16.37
CA LEU A 970 25.34 7.92 -17.52
C LEU A 970 25.78 6.59 -18.13
N PHE A 971 24.81 5.72 -18.44
CA PHE A 971 25.04 4.49 -19.16
C PHE A 971 24.37 4.54 -20.53
N TYR A 972 25.18 4.29 -21.54
CA TYR A 972 24.81 4.29 -22.94
C TYR A 972 25.09 2.91 -23.56
N VAL A 973 24.24 2.46 -24.48
CA VAL A 973 24.46 1.23 -25.27
C VAL A 973 24.68 1.58 -26.74
N LYS A 974 25.68 0.97 -27.37
CA LYS A 974 26.00 1.19 -28.78
C LYS A 974 24.88 0.63 -29.66
N ASN A 975 24.36 1.45 -30.58
CA ASN A 975 23.37 0.98 -31.53
C ASN A 975 24.03 0.06 -32.56
N PRO A 976 23.45 -1.11 -32.87
CA PRO A 976 24.02 -2.01 -33.86
C PRO A 976 24.07 -1.31 -35.23
N SER A 977 25.27 -1.20 -35.80
CA SER A 977 25.42 -0.96 -37.25
C SER A 977 24.81 -2.15 -38.00
N LEU A 978 24.14 -1.92 -39.14
CA LEU A 978 23.53 -2.97 -39.97
C LEU A 978 24.37 -4.28 -39.96
N PRO A 979 23.79 -5.44 -39.61
CA PRO A 979 24.57 -6.61 -39.26
C PRO A 979 25.11 -7.31 -40.51
N SER A 980 26.44 -7.47 -40.60
CA SER A 980 27.10 -8.46 -41.45
C SER A 980 27.35 -9.75 -40.67
N SER A 981 26.29 -10.39 -40.17
CA SER A 981 26.26 -11.79 -39.68
C SER A 981 24.87 -12.07 -39.10
N PRO A 982 24.30 -13.29 -39.25
CA PRO A 982 22.99 -13.61 -38.69
C PRO A 982 23.07 -13.52 -37.16
N ILE A 983 22.32 -12.57 -36.61
CA ILE A 983 22.11 -12.45 -35.17
C ILE A 983 21.26 -13.65 -34.75
N ASP A 984 21.76 -14.44 -33.80
CA ASP A 984 20.95 -15.45 -33.11
C ASP A 984 19.71 -14.75 -32.54
N ASN A 985 18.56 -15.05 -33.13
CA ASN A 985 17.24 -14.58 -32.72
C ASN A 985 16.90 -15.14 -31.33
N THR A 986 17.44 -14.53 -30.28
CA THR A 986 16.93 -14.71 -28.92
C THR A 986 15.86 -13.66 -28.69
N ILE A 987 14.64 -14.09 -29.02
CA ILE A 987 13.40 -13.39 -28.74
C ILE A 987 13.38 -13.04 -27.25
N ASP A 988 13.08 -11.77 -26.94
CA ASP A 988 12.79 -11.26 -25.59
C ASP A 988 11.45 -11.86 -25.13
N THR A 989 11.42 -13.18 -24.94
CA THR A 989 10.39 -13.90 -24.23
C THR A 989 10.84 -14.04 -22.79
N THR A 990 9.93 -13.73 -21.89
CA THR A 990 9.96 -13.91 -20.44
C THR A 990 10.13 -15.37 -20.01
N ASN A 991 11.09 -16.10 -20.60
CA ASN A 991 11.38 -17.46 -20.19
C ASN A 991 12.30 -17.41 -18.98
N ASN A 992 11.88 -18.09 -17.91
CA ASN A 992 12.67 -18.35 -16.72
C ASN A 992 13.93 -19.20 -17.02
N ASP A 993 14.22 -19.53 -18.28
CA ASP A 993 15.27 -20.49 -18.67
C ASP A 993 16.70 -19.93 -18.60
N ASP A 994 16.89 -18.61 -18.62
CA ASP A 994 18.20 -17.95 -18.65
C ASP A 994 18.89 -17.77 -17.28
N VAL A 995 18.69 -18.71 -16.35
CA VAL A 995 19.37 -18.69 -15.04
C VAL A 995 19.93 -20.08 -14.72
N SER A 996 21.18 -20.13 -14.27
CA SER A 996 21.87 -21.35 -13.89
C SER A 996 21.06 -22.17 -12.85
N PRO A 997 20.99 -23.51 -12.98
CA PRO A 997 20.18 -24.35 -12.11
C PRO A 997 20.45 -24.17 -10.61
N TRP A 998 21.71 -23.99 -10.21
CA TRP A 998 22.07 -23.80 -8.79
C TRP A 998 21.54 -22.48 -8.21
N ILE A 999 21.50 -21.40 -9.01
CA ILE A 999 20.93 -20.11 -8.62
C ILE A 999 19.41 -20.25 -8.48
N LYS A 1000 18.76 -20.85 -9.50
CA LYS A 1000 17.32 -21.15 -9.49
C LYS A 1000 16.93 -21.92 -8.24
N GLN A 1001 17.61 -23.02 -7.94
CA GLN A 1001 17.28 -23.88 -6.81
C GLN A 1001 17.47 -23.16 -5.47
N SER A 1002 18.54 -22.36 -5.32
CA SER A 1002 18.77 -21.57 -4.12
C SER A 1002 17.61 -20.60 -3.85
N ILE A 1003 17.14 -19.91 -4.88
CA ILE A 1003 16.10 -18.87 -4.75
C ILE A 1003 14.71 -19.51 -4.65
N ILE A 1004 14.42 -20.57 -5.39
CA ILE A 1004 13.15 -21.31 -5.28
C ILE A 1004 12.99 -21.87 -3.87
N LYS A 1005 14.05 -22.43 -3.27
CA LYS A 1005 14.03 -22.89 -1.87
C LYS A 1005 13.74 -21.75 -0.90
N GLU A 1006 14.33 -20.57 -1.12
CA GLU A 1006 14.05 -19.39 -0.32
C GLU A 1006 12.60 -18.91 -0.50
N ASN A 1007 12.11 -18.83 -1.73
CA ASN A 1007 10.72 -18.48 -2.05
C ASN A 1007 9.73 -19.48 -1.40
N GLN A 1008 10.02 -20.79 -1.46
CA GLN A 1008 9.21 -21.83 -0.80
C GLN A 1008 9.21 -21.67 0.72
N ASN A 1009 10.35 -21.36 1.33
CA ASN A 1009 10.44 -21.08 2.76
C ASN A 1009 9.66 -19.82 3.17
N LEU A 1010 9.66 -18.79 2.33
CA LEU A 1010 8.85 -17.59 2.54
C LEU A 1010 7.37 -17.95 2.46
N LEU A 1011 6.97 -18.64 1.39
CA LEU A 1011 5.59 -19.08 1.19
C LEU A 1011 5.12 -20.02 2.30
N SER A 1012 5.97 -20.91 2.81
CA SER A 1012 5.62 -21.81 3.92
C SER A 1012 5.51 -21.07 5.25
N LYS A 1013 6.39 -20.09 5.53
CA LYS A 1013 6.21 -19.17 6.65
C LYS A 1013 4.89 -18.42 6.54
N PHE A 1014 4.58 -17.84 5.39
CA PHE A 1014 3.31 -17.18 5.12
C PHE A 1014 2.11 -18.14 5.30
N ASN A 1015 2.20 -19.38 4.81
CA ASN A 1015 1.14 -20.38 4.93
C ASN A 1015 0.96 -20.91 6.36
N ASN A 1016 2.04 -21.05 7.14
CA ASN A 1016 1.98 -21.39 8.56
C ASN A 1016 1.35 -20.27 9.40
N THR A 1017 1.54 -19.01 9.00
CA THR A 1017 0.79 -17.87 9.55
C THR A 1017 -0.69 -17.89 9.08
N LYS A 1018 -0.97 -18.35 7.85
CA LYS A 1018 -2.34 -18.51 7.28
C LYS A 1018 -3.16 -19.65 7.88
N ASN A 1019 -2.57 -20.70 8.44
CA ASN A 1019 -3.33 -21.75 9.12
C ASN A 1019 -4.04 -21.27 10.41
N LYS A 1020 -3.83 -19.99 10.79
CA LYS A 1020 -4.63 -19.29 11.80
C LYS A 1020 -5.72 -18.38 11.23
N ASN A 1021 -5.77 -18.11 9.92
CA ASN A 1021 -6.70 -17.17 9.28
C ASN A 1021 -7.02 -17.60 7.81
N SER A 1022 -8.12 -18.33 7.61
CA SER A 1022 -8.37 -19.16 6.41
C SER A 1022 -8.96 -18.50 5.15
N ASN A 1023 -9.08 -17.17 5.03
CA ASN A 1023 -9.89 -16.56 3.95
C ASN A 1023 -9.13 -15.73 2.89
N ILE A 1024 -7.79 -15.59 2.95
CA ILE A 1024 -7.05 -14.63 2.09
C ILE A 1024 -6.61 -15.23 0.72
N LEU A 1025 -6.75 -16.54 0.49
CA LEU A 1025 -6.16 -17.22 -0.69
C LEU A 1025 -6.90 -17.03 -2.03
N GLU A 1026 -8.19 -16.69 -2.05
CA GLU A 1026 -8.94 -16.53 -3.32
C GLU A 1026 -8.58 -15.24 -4.10
N GLN A 1027 -8.05 -14.22 -3.41
CA GLN A 1027 -7.57 -12.98 -4.06
C GLN A 1027 -6.10 -13.08 -4.54
N PHE A 1028 -5.31 -14.02 -3.98
CA PHE A 1028 -3.91 -14.22 -4.37
C PHE A 1028 -3.76 -15.12 -5.60
N HIS A 1029 -4.69 -16.06 -5.83
CA HIS A 1029 -4.72 -16.89 -7.03
C HIS A 1029 -5.23 -16.16 -8.30
N THR A 1030 -5.83 -14.98 -8.14
CA THR A 1030 -6.37 -14.13 -9.23
C THR A 1030 -5.41 -13.03 -9.69
N SER A 1031 -4.33 -12.77 -8.93
CA SER A 1031 -3.23 -11.92 -9.38
C SER A 1031 -2.35 -12.69 -10.38
N GLY A 1032 -2.35 -12.26 -11.65
CA GLY A 1032 -1.52 -12.85 -12.72
C GLY A 1032 -0.01 -12.83 -12.44
N TYR A 1033 0.43 -12.17 -11.36
CA TYR A 1033 1.82 -12.07 -10.91
C TYR A 1033 2.43 -13.43 -10.54
N PHE A 1034 1.77 -14.23 -9.68
CA PHE A 1034 2.28 -15.52 -9.20
C PHE A 1034 2.10 -16.68 -10.19
N LYS A 1035 1.25 -16.51 -11.21
CA LYS A 1035 1.10 -17.49 -12.29
C LYS A 1035 2.13 -17.28 -13.41
N LYS A 1036 2.68 -16.06 -13.54
CA LYS A 1036 3.70 -15.73 -14.56
C LYS A 1036 5.13 -15.89 -14.05
N LYS A 1037 5.39 -15.65 -12.76
CA LYS A 1037 6.71 -15.77 -12.12
C LYS A 1037 6.79 -17.09 -11.38
#